data_AF-G0J631-F1
#
_entry.id   AF-G0J631-F1
#
_cell.length_a   1.000
_cell.length_b   1.000
_cell.length_c   1.000
_cell.angle_alpha   90.00
_cell.angle_beta   90.00
_cell.angle_gamma   90.00
#
_symmetry.space_group_name_H-M   'P 1'
#
loop_
_entity.id
_entity.type
_entity.pdbx_description
1 polymer ?
#
loop_
_entity_poly.entity_id
_entity_poly.type
_entity_poly.pdbx_seq_one_letter_code
_entity_poly.pdbx_strand_id
1 'polypeptide(L)'
;MKYLRSIVCIALLFITQHLMAQEPWKNPIQKEERLGSPLVETSPFVFQEKLYLLENNQRFWDIPGAKPGDNFHEDEVRIRDLQTNQIISTPLKNHGFGTVLVWEGKVYVFAGDYGEGKPWRKMTEITMTSSEDLVNWSKPKTILQANDNEYFFNTAVTRGKDGFVLLYETSDKQWKPFTFRYMNSSDLVHWKEIPGAVYGVDKYVGGPALYYEGGWYYTLYLESLNPGYETRITRSKDLVHWEDAPEDRPFVTFNPEHKNIPLINPNISENNASDVELCYFQGKTILYFTGSDQTTAGDLQRATYDGTPRELFEHFFKAEGQSDVAPKHQGDWLPVLEAGTEGNGTAIFSTEPLRTRPTESQLAYQERQLGAFIHFGPATYIGADMMSVPAAEIFNPRRLDADQWAQTAKSFGAKHIVLTAKHHNGFCLWPTETTDYSVKNATWKKGKGDVVREFVDACRKYDLKIGLYVSGGDKHFGCTSTPDPQGERKIVGDVHKYFPVFLEQLRELLTNYGEISYLWFDGAYDPFGWDVMDPETQQPLGTAYGDAIHNMVRLLQPNAIVMGGTKPDVRWSGSEQGWAAYPLSNTVQPGEGFDKWVGPQSAGWIPAEANLHTRSTWFWKPDSDKTLRDLPFMMNVYSESIGRGANLLVNMTPDTSGLIPAAEVKRLEEFGEAIAQTFSQPVADYKESKNKGKTIFNLTIPKNQAANLMVLEENIANGQHIKQYNLESFDGTNWQTIAEGSTIGRKRIHYFDKVKTDKLRLTLKGDKSKMELKSFTVYQAD
;
A
#
# COMPACT_ATOMS: atom_id res chain seq x y z
N MET A 1 75.79 33.97 8.80
CA MET A 1 74.81 34.64 7.93
C MET A 1 73.44 34.48 8.60
N LYS A 2 72.98 35.49 9.36
CA LYS A 2 71.88 36.41 8.99
C LYS A 2 70.58 35.66 8.61
N TYR A 3 69.62 35.53 9.55
CA TYR A 3 68.33 36.26 9.63
C TYR A 3 67.25 35.62 8.71
N LEU A 4 65.96 35.43 9.05
CA LEU A 4 65.02 36.17 9.89
C LEU A 4 63.70 35.34 10.05
N ARG A 5 63.17 35.20 11.29
CA ARG A 5 61.76 35.41 11.79
C ARG A 5 60.54 34.80 11.04
N SER A 6 59.45 34.31 11.64
CA SER A 6 58.93 34.26 13.03
C SER A 6 57.67 33.37 13.10
N ILE A 7 57.51 32.59 14.20
CA ILE A 7 56.38 32.48 15.17
C ILE A 7 54.94 32.41 14.59
N VAL A 8 54.12 31.39 14.86
CA VAL A 8 53.21 31.25 16.04
C VAL A 8 52.85 29.78 16.29
N CYS A 9 52.96 29.35 17.56
CA CYS A 9 52.38 28.13 18.13
C CYS A 9 50.85 28.23 18.25
N ILE A 10 50.12 27.11 18.15
CA ILE A 10 49.24 26.58 19.22
C ILE A 10 48.56 25.27 18.73
N ALA A 11 48.84 24.21 19.48
CA ALA A 11 48.09 22.98 19.75
C ALA A 11 47.03 22.46 18.75
N LEU A 12 47.18 21.21 18.32
CA LEU A 12 46.13 20.20 18.46
C LEU A 12 46.71 18.78 18.29
N LEU A 13 46.28 17.90 19.18
CA LEU A 13 46.68 16.51 19.30
C LEU A 13 46.52 15.76 17.97
N PHE A 14 47.51 14.94 17.63
CA PHE A 14 47.44 13.97 16.56
C PHE A 14 46.31 12.96 16.82
N ILE A 15 45.20 13.15 16.10
CA ILE A 15 44.18 12.13 15.88
C ILE A 15 44.79 11.08 14.96
N THR A 16 44.90 9.84 15.44
CA THR A 16 45.07 8.66 14.60
C THR A 16 43.83 8.54 13.71
N GLN A 17 43.95 8.93 12.44
CA GLN A 17 42.96 8.60 11.42
C GLN A 17 42.98 7.08 11.21
N HIS A 18 41.98 6.39 11.75
CA HIS A 18 41.54 5.13 11.16
C HIS A 18 40.89 5.47 9.81
N LEU A 19 41.59 5.21 8.71
CA LEU A 19 40.96 5.01 7.42
C LEU A 19 40.05 3.78 7.55
N MET A 20 38.76 4.00 7.78
CA MET A 20 37.74 3.01 7.52
C MET A 20 37.70 2.81 6.01
N ALA A 21 38.10 1.64 5.52
CA ALA A 21 37.84 1.26 4.14
C ALA A 21 36.31 1.31 3.93
N GLN A 22 35.85 2.04 2.90
CA GLN A 22 34.46 1.90 2.44
C GLN A 22 34.21 0.42 2.15
N GLU A 23 33.10 -0.11 2.66
CA GLU A 23 32.70 -1.46 2.25
C GLU A 23 32.43 -1.44 0.75
N PRO A 24 32.94 -2.41 -0.02
CA PRO A 24 32.78 -2.44 -1.47
C PRO A 24 31.30 -2.63 -1.85
N TRP A 25 30.89 -1.92 -2.91
CA TRP A 25 29.53 -2.02 -3.47
C TRP A 25 29.13 -3.47 -3.72
N LYS A 26 27.91 -3.81 -3.27
CA LYS A 26 27.35 -5.15 -3.43
C LYS A 26 26.22 -5.15 -4.45
N ASN A 27 26.40 -5.95 -5.50
CA ASN A 27 25.35 -6.24 -6.47
C ASN A 27 24.19 -6.97 -5.77
N PRO A 28 22.94 -6.45 -5.86
CA PRO A 28 21.80 -7.02 -5.15
C PRO A 28 21.17 -8.21 -5.91
N ILE A 29 21.57 -8.46 -7.16
CA ILE A 29 21.04 -9.53 -7.99
C ILE A 29 21.59 -10.88 -7.53
N GLN A 30 20.69 -11.82 -7.29
CA GLN A 30 20.99 -13.19 -6.88
C GLN A 30 20.92 -14.11 -8.10
N LYS A 31 22.07 -14.57 -8.60
CA LYS A 31 22.10 -15.62 -9.63
C LYS A 31 21.65 -16.94 -9.03
N GLU A 32 20.62 -17.56 -9.62
CA GLU A 32 20.01 -18.78 -9.07
C GLU A 32 20.51 -20.02 -9.80
N GLU A 33 20.43 -20.04 -11.13
CA GLU A 33 20.66 -21.27 -11.90
C GLU A 33 21.17 -21.02 -13.32
N ARG A 34 21.83 -22.07 -13.85
CA ARG A 34 22.24 -22.20 -15.25
C ARG A 34 21.33 -23.24 -15.90
N LEU A 35 20.65 -22.88 -16.97
CA LEU A 35 19.61 -23.71 -17.58
C LEU A 35 20.19 -24.71 -18.60
N GLY A 36 21.48 -24.60 -18.94
CA GLY A 36 22.13 -25.47 -19.92
C GLY A 36 21.52 -25.31 -21.32
N SER A 37 20.97 -24.13 -21.59
CA SER A 37 20.22 -23.81 -22.80
C SER A 37 21.02 -22.83 -23.65
N PRO A 38 21.19 -23.07 -24.97
CA PRO A 38 21.94 -22.19 -25.85
C PRO A 38 21.16 -20.93 -26.26
N LEU A 39 19.96 -20.73 -25.71
CA LEU A 39 19.11 -19.59 -26.02
C LEU A 39 19.78 -18.28 -25.61
N VAL A 40 19.56 -17.28 -26.45
CA VAL A 40 19.96 -15.88 -26.26
C VAL A 40 18.74 -15.00 -26.47
N GLU A 41 18.77 -13.74 -26.02
CA GLU A 41 17.73 -12.74 -26.30
C GLU A 41 16.32 -13.23 -25.90
N THR A 42 16.18 -13.67 -24.65
CA THR A 42 14.90 -14.15 -24.12
C THR A 42 14.23 -13.08 -23.28
N SER A 43 12.92 -12.90 -23.40
CA SER A 43 12.17 -11.89 -22.66
C SER A 43 11.12 -12.55 -21.76
N PRO A 44 11.27 -12.54 -20.42
CA PRO A 44 10.28 -13.08 -19.51
C PRO A 44 9.09 -12.11 -19.40
N PHE A 45 7.87 -12.64 -19.27
CA PHE A 45 6.69 -11.79 -19.11
C PHE A 45 5.56 -12.49 -18.35
N VAL A 46 4.67 -11.67 -17.78
CA VAL A 46 3.49 -12.14 -17.05
C VAL A 46 2.24 -11.86 -17.86
N PHE A 47 1.45 -12.90 -18.10
CA PHE A 47 0.16 -12.78 -18.77
C PHE A 47 -0.87 -13.65 -18.07
N GLN A 48 -2.04 -13.09 -17.75
CA GLN A 48 -3.12 -13.81 -17.04
C GLN A 48 -2.59 -14.54 -15.78
N GLU A 49 -1.81 -13.81 -14.96
CA GLU A 49 -1.22 -14.28 -13.69
C GLU A 49 -0.21 -15.45 -13.82
N LYS A 50 0.23 -15.76 -15.04
CA LYS A 50 1.23 -16.80 -15.31
C LYS A 50 2.50 -16.22 -15.90
N LEU A 51 3.61 -16.86 -15.57
CA LEU A 51 4.94 -16.50 -16.05
C LEU A 51 5.29 -17.29 -17.33
N TYR A 52 5.69 -16.57 -18.36
CA TYR A 52 6.11 -17.11 -19.64
C TYR A 52 7.50 -16.60 -20.02
N LEU A 53 8.12 -17.28 -20.98
CA LEU A 53 9.38 -16.86 -21.59
C LEU A 53 9.20 -16.76 -23.10
N LEU A 54 9.43 -15.57 -23.66
CA LEU A 54 9.64 -15.40 -25.09
C LEU A 54 11.07 -15.84 -25.41
N GLU A 55 11.23 -16.83 -26.27
CA GLU A 55 12.51 -17.39 -26.68
C GLU A 55 12.81 -17.01 -28.11
N ASN A 56 14.03 -16.53 -28.37
CA ASN A 56 14.57 -16.48 -29.72
C ASN A 56 15.29 -17.80 -30.04
N ASN A 57 14.59 -18.71 -30.72
CA ASN A 57 15.11 -20.02 -31.06
C ASN A 57 15.82 -20.02 -32.42
N GLN A 58 17.14 -20.04 -32.39
CA GLN A 58 17.96 -20.14 -33.59
C GLN A 58 18.08 -21.60 -34.05
N ARG A 59 17.67 -21.88 -35.28
CA ARG A 59 17.46 -23.24 -35.79
C ARG A 59 18.74 -24.08 -35.84
N PHE A 60 19.89 -23.44 -36.06
CA PHE A 60 21.15 -24.15 -36.17
C PHE A 60 21.51 -24.95 -34.90
N TRP A 61 21.01 -24.56 -33.72
CA TRP A 61 21.21 -25.32 -32.47
C TRP A 61 20.59 -26.72 -32.51
N ASP A 62 19.53 -26.91 -33.29
CA ASP A 62 18.82 -28.18 -33.42
C ASP A 62 19.48 -29.12 -34.46
N ILE A 63 20.47 -28.64 -35.22
CA ILE A 63 21.02 -29.33 -36.38
C ILE A 63 22.51 -29.67 -36.12
N PRO A 64 22.84 -30.96 -35.92
CA PRO A 64 24.23 -31.37 -35.69
C PRO A 64 25.18 -30.90 -36.81
N GLY A 65 26.19 -30.10 -36.44
CA GLY A 65 27.21 -29.60 -37.36
C GLY A 65 26.86 -28.32 -38.11
N ALA A 66 25.66 -27.75 -37.90
CA ALA A 66 25.30 -26.43 -38.40
C ALA A 66 26.08 -25.33 -37.66
N LYS A 67 26.34 -24.23 -38.37
CA LYS A 67 27.07 -23.05 -37.86
C LYS A 67 26.10 -21.93 -37.50
N PRO A 68 26.52 -20.97 -36.66
CA PRO A 68 25.72 -19.78 -36.40
C PRO A 68 25.30 -19.09 -37.69
N GLY A 69 24.00 -18.83 -37.84
CA GLY A 69 23.41 -18.26 -39.05
C GLY A 69 23.02 -19.25 -40.13
N ASP A 70 23.29 -20.54 -39.98
CA ASP A 70 22.72 -21.56 -40.87
C ASP A 70 21.22 -21.71 -40.57
N ASN A 71 20.41 -21.83 -41.62
CA ASN A 71 18.95 -22.02 -41.52
C ASN A 71 18.21 -20.92 -40.74
N PHE A 72 18.75 -19.70 -40.65
CA PHE A 72 18.13 -18.57 -39.93
C PHE A 72 16.69 -18.22 -40.42
N HIS A 73 16.33 -18.62 -41.64
CA HIS A 73 14.96 -18.48 -42.15
C HIS A 73 13.94 -19.37 -41.42
N GLU A 74 14.41 -20.40 -40.72
CA GLU A 74 13.61 -21.27 -39.86
C GLU A 74 13.64 -20.84 -38.39
N ASP A 75 14.31 -19.74 -38.04
CA ASP A 75 14.34 -19.23 -36.67
C ASP A 75 12.94 -18.84 -36.21
N GLU A 76 12.66 -19.12 -34.93
CA GLU A 76 11.35 -18.95 -34.33
C GLU A 76 11.43 -18.04 -33.12
N VAL A 77 10.58 -17.01 -33.08
CA VAL A 77 10.25 -16.30 -31.85
C VAL A 77 9.07 -17.05 -31.25
N ARG A 78 9.29 -17.78 -30.15
CA ARG A 78 8.33 -18.72 -29.56
C ARG A 78 8.12 -18.47 -28.08
N ILE A 79 6.99 -18.91 -27.54
CA ILE A 79 6.60 -18.70 -26.14
C ILE A 79 6.58 -20.03 -25.40
N ARG A 80 7.32 -20.09 -24.31
CA ARG A 80 7.30 -21.19 -23.34
C ARG A 80 6.47 -20.81 -22.12
N ASP A 81 5.61 -21.72 -21.69
CA ASP A 81 5.03 -21.71 -20.35
C ASP A 81 6.04 -22.26 -19.36
N LEU A 82 6.50 -21.43 -18.42
CA LEU A 82 7.54 -21.82 -17.47
C LEU A 82 7.02 -22.76 -16.37
N GLN A 83 5.70 -22.87 -16.18
CA GLN A 83 5.12 -23.83 -15.25
C GLN A 83 5.09 -25.24 -15.84
N THR A 84 4.73 -25.37 -17.12
CA THR A 84 4.59 -26.67 -17.79
C THR A 84 5.83 -27.08 -18.60
N ASN A 85 6.75 -26.14 -18.83
CA ASN A 85 7.93 -26.26 -19.69
C ASN A 85 7.58 -26.63 -21.16
N GLN A 86 6.38 -26.24 -21.63
CA GLN A 86 5.93 -26.49 -23.00
C GLN A 86 6.04 -25.23 -23.86
N ILE A 87 6.42 -25.41 -25.12
CA ILE A 87 6.22 -24.37 -26.14
C ILE A 87 4.73 -24.33 -26.46
N ILE A 88 4.10 -23.20 -26.13
CA ILE A 88 2.66 -23.01 -26.29
C ILE A 88 2.31 -22.18 -27.52
N SER A 89 3.27 -21.46 -28.08
CA SER A 89 3.03 -20.55 -29.21
C SER A 89 4.29 -20.22 -30.00
N THR A 90 4.13 -19.91 -31.29
CA THR A 90 5.19 -19.39 -32.17
C THR A 90 4.68 -18.15 -32.90
N PRO A 91 4.70 -16.96 -32.25
CA PRO A 91 4.20 -15.71 -32.84
C PRO A 91 4.81 -15.35 -34.21
N LEU A 92 6.13 -15.55 -34.37
CA LEU A 92 6.87 -15.14 -35.57
C LEU A 92 7.89 -16.23 -35.98
N LYS A 93 8.12 -16.35 -37.29
CA LYS A 93 9.15 -17.19 -37.91
C LYS A 93 9.94 -16.37 -38.92
N ASN A 94 11.20 -16.73 -39.22
CA ASN A 94 12.11 -15.89 -40.02
C ASN A 94 12.37 -14.53 -39.33
N HIS A 95 12.40 -14.54 -38.01
CA HIS A 95 12.61 -13.35 -37.18
C HIS A 95 13.64 -13.66 -36.09
N GLY A 96 14.27 -12.62 -35.57
CA GLY A 96 15.14 -12.69 -34.39
C GLY A 96 14.99 -11.47 -33.49
N PHE A 97 15.67 -11.50 -32.34
CA PHE A 97 15.69 -10.41 -31.36
C PHE A 97 14.29 -10.05 -30.87
N GLY A 98 13.53 -11.06 -30.45
CA GLY A 98 12.16 -10.91 -30.01
C GLY A 98 12.06 -10.26 -28.63
N THR A 99 11.23 -9.24 -28.49
CA THR A 99 10.83 -8.64 -27.20
C THR A 99 9.31 -8.60 -27.07
N VAL A 100 8.82 -8.49 -25.84
CA VAL A 100 7.40 -8.59 -25.51
C VAL A 100 6.92 -7.41 -24.68
N LEU A 101 5.73 -6.91 -25.00
CA LEU A 101 5.00 -5.94 -24.20
C LEU A 101 3.61 -6.50 -23.87
N VAL A 102 3.24 -6.47 -22.59
CA VAL A 102 1.86 -6.79 -22.16
C VAL A 102 1.14 -5.49 -21.85
N TRP A 103 0.04 -5.24 -22.57
CA TRP A 103 -0.72 -4.00 -22.44
C TRP A 103 -2.21 -4.25 -22.72
N GLU A 104 -3.09 -3.71 -21.86
CA GLU A 104 -4.56 -3.80 -22.00
C GLU A 104 -5.08 -5.23 -22.28
N GLY A 105 -4.53 -6.22 -21.58
CA GLY A 105 -4.93 -7.62 -21.72
C GLY A 105 -4.46 -8.29 -23.02
N LYS A 106 -3.53 -7.67 -23.76
CA LYS A 106 -2.91 -8.20 -24.98
C LYS A 106 -1.41 -8.36 -24.80
N VAL A 107 -0.87 -9.36 -25.49
CA VAL A 107 0.55 -9.59 -25.64
C VAL A 107 0.97 -9.12 -27.02
N TYR A 108 1.95 -8.23 -27.08
CA TYR A 108 2.55 -7.71 -28.30
C TYR A 108 3.97 -8.25 -28.40
N VAL A 109 4.33 -8.84 -29.53
CA VAL A 109 5.68 -9.35 -29.81
C VAL A 109 6.28 -8.53 -30.93
N PHE A 110 7.46 -7.97 -30.67
CA PHE A 110 8.25 -7.19 -31.62
C PHE A 110 9.53 -7.95 -31.96
N ALA A 111 9.91 -8.01 -33.23
CA ALA A 111 11.12 -8.71 -33.63
C ALA A 111 11.69 -8.15 -34.94
N GLY A 112 12.99 -8.32 -35.17
CA GLY A 112 13.62 -8.01 -36.45
C GLY A 112 13.27 -9.06 -37.50
N ASP A 113 12.85 -8.62 -38.68
CA ASP A 113 12.59 -9.50 -39.82
C ASP A 113 13.88 -9.70 -40.63
N TYR A 114 14.30 -10.96 -40.76
CA TYR A 114 15.45 -11.32 -41.58
C TYR A 114 15.22 -11.05 -43.07
N GLY A 115 13.97 -11.10 -43.53
CA GLY A 115 13.57 -10.94 -44.92
C GLY A 115 13.97 -12.12 -45.81
N GLU A 116 13.49 -12.11 -47.05
CA GLU A 116 13.76 -13.17 -48.03
C GLU A 116 15.07 -12.90 -48.79
N GLY A 117 15.97 -13.89 -48.86
CA GLY A 117 17.21 -13.81 -49.65
C GLY A 117 18.26 -12.80 -49.13
N LYS A 118 18.06 -12.22 -47.94
CA LYS A 118 19.01 -11.32 -47.29
C LYS A 118 19.96 -12.11 -46.39
N PRO A 119 21.23 -11.68 -46.21
CA PRO A 119 22.13 -12.31 -45.25
C PRO A 119 21.65 -12.16 -43.80
N TRP A 120 21.94 -13.16 -42.97
CA TRP A 120 21.81 -13.09 -41.51
C TRP A 120 22.49 -11.81 -40.97
N ARG A 121 21.83 -11.11 -40.04
CA ARG A 121 22.23 -9.80 -39.45
C ARG A 121 22.17 -8.58 -40.38
N LYS A 122 21.47 -8.65 -41.52
CA LYS A 122 21.15 -7.49 -42.36
C LYS A 122 19.65 -7.18 -42.37
N MET A 123 19.05 -7.14 -41.17
CA MET A 123 17.63 -6.84 -41.00
C MET A 123 17.41 -5.36 -41.28
N THR A 124 16.30 -5.05 -41.95
CA THR A 124 15.92 -3.67 -42.30
C THR A 124 14.53 -3.32 -41.80
N GLU A 125 13.87 -4.25 -41.09
CA GLU A 125 12.49 -4.12 -40.68
C GLU A 125 12.32 -4.68 -39.26
N ILE A 126 11.55 -3.98 -38.44
CA ILE A 126 11.02 -4.50 -37.17
C ILE A 126 9.53 -4.69 -37.37
N THR A 127 9.05 -5.89 -37.05
CA THR A 127 7.64 -6.27 -37.15
C THR A 127 7.02 -6.41 -35.78
N MET A 128 5.70 -6.27 -35.73
CA MET A 128 4.89 -6.49 -34.54
C MET A 128 3.71 -7.41 -34.86
N THR A 129 3.44 -8.37 -33.98
CA THR A 129 2.19 -9.14 -33.91
C THR A 129 1.61 -9.07 -32.49
N SER A 130 0.33 -9.41 -32.32
CA SER A 130 -0.33 -9.39 -31.03
C SER A 130 -1.38 -10.48 -30.85
N SER A 131 -1.65 -10.85 -29.61
CA SER A 131 -2.63 -11.86 -29.22
C SER A 131 -3.30 -11.54 -27.88
N GLU A 132 -4.57 -11.93 -27.74
CA GLU A 132 -5.35 -11.87 -26.49
C GLU A 132 -5.33 -13.20 -25.71
N ASP A 133 -4.84 -14.28 -26.32
CA ASP A 133 -4.94 -15.65 -25.79
C ASP A 133 -3.68 -16.50 -25.99
N LEU A 134 -2.62 -15.92 -26.55
CA LEU A 134 -1.37 -16.58 -26.94
C LEU A 134 -1.52 -17.68 -28.01
N VAL A 135 -2.69 -17.83 -28.61
CA VAL A 135 -2.99 -18.85 -29.63
C VAL A 135 -3.27 -18.19 -30.96
N ASN A 136 -4.17 -17.20 -30.97
CA ASN A 136 -4.59 -16.47 -32.15
C ASN A 136 -3.78 -15.19 -32.26
N TRP A 137 -2.91 -15.11 -33.28
CA TRP A 137 -2.04 -13.98 -33.53
C TRP A 137 -2.55 -13.12 -34.68
N SER A 138 -2.43 -11.80 -34.51
CA SER A 138 -2.67 -10.85 -35.60
C SER A 138 -1.61 -11.00 -36.69
N LYS A 139 -1.96 -10.61 -37.93
CA LYS A 139 -1.00 -10.66 -39.03
C LYS A 139 0.21 -9.75 -38.70
N PRO A 140 1.46 -10.24 -38.83
CA PRO A 140 2.64 -9.41 -38.58
C PRO A 140 2.63 -8.14 -39.42
N LYS A 141 2.95 -7.01 -38.78
CA LYS A 141 3.00 -5.69 -39.39
C LYS A 141 4.37 -5.08 -39.20
N THR A 142 5.02 -4.64 -40.29
CA THR A 142 6.23 -3.82 -40.22
C THR A 142 5.88 -2.48 -39.56
N ILE A 143 6.54 -2.19 -38.44
CA ILE A 143 6.34 -0.96 -37.64
C ILE A 143 7.49 0.03 -37.80
N LEU A 144 8.68 -0.45 -38.19
CA LEU A 144 9.86 0.36 -38.47
C LEU A 144 10.60 -0.21 -39.68
N GLN A 145 11.16 0.69 -40.48
CA GLN A 145 11.97 0.36 -41.64
C GLN A 145 13.26 1.18 -41.60
N ALA A 146 14.39 0.53 -41.87
CA ALA A 146 15.71 1.13 -41.80
C ALA A 146 15.94 2.12 -42.95
N ASN A 147 16.81 3.11 -42.71
CA ASN A 147 17.28 4.00 -43.77
C ASN A 147 18.22 3.28 -44.74
N ASP A 148 18.57 3.93 -45.85
CA ASP A 148 19.48 3.36 -46.84
C ASP A 148 20.86 3.04 -46.24
N ASN A 149 21.26 1.76 -46.31
CA ASN A 149 22.50 1.22 -45.73
C ASN A 149 22.56 1.18 -44.20
N GLU A 150 21.41 1.27 -43.52
CA GLU A 150 21.24 0.99 -42.10
C GLU A 150 20.70 -0.44 -41.92
N TYR A 151 21.20 -1.15 -40.91
CA TYR A 151 20.67 -2.43 -40.47
C TYR A 151 20.27 -2.35 -39.00
N PHE A 152 19.19 -3.03 -38.66
CA PHE A 152 18.75 -3.24 -37.30
C PHE A 152 19.36 -4.51 -36.73
N PHE A 153 19.55 -4.51 -35.41
CA PHE A 153 19.97 -5.67 -34.65
C PHE A 153 18.90 -5.97 -33.59
N ASN A 154 19.08 -5.52 -32.35
CA ASN A 154 18.13 -5.76 -31.26
C ASN A 154 17.09 -4.63 -31.07
N THR A 155 15.98 -4.94 -30.41
CA THR A 155 14.88 -4.01 -30.14
C THR A 155 14.26 -4.24 -28.75
N ALA A 156 13.81 -3.18 -28.10
CA ALA A 156 13.13 -3.21 -26.81
C ALA A 156 11.96 -2.21 -26.80
N VAL A 157 10.85 -2.54 -26.13
CA VAL A 157 9.66 -1.70 -26.09
C VAL A 157 9.11 -1.59 -24.67
N THR A 158 8.84 -0.36 -24.22
CA THR A 158 8.16 -0.11 -22.94
C THR A 158 7.01 0.89 -23.12
N ARG A 159 6.07 0.88 -22.18
CA ARG A 159 5.21 2.04 -21.96
C ARG A 159 6.05 3.14 -21.30
N GLY A 160 6.10 4.32 -21.90
CA GLY A 160 6.77 5.50 -21.37
C GLY A 160 5.79 6.49 -20.74
N LYS A 161 6.25 7.72 -20.51
CA LYS A 161 5.47 8.79 -19.86
C LYS A 161 4.14 9.10 -20.54
N ASP A 162 4.19 9.34 -21.85
CA ASP A 162 3.07 9.88 -22.64
C ASP A 162 2.63 8.95 -23.79
N GLY A 163 3.07 7.67 -23.75
CA GLY A 163 2.84 6.71 -24.82
C GLY A 163 3.76 5.49 -24.72
N PHE A 164 4.23 4.99 -25.85
CA PHE A 164 5.16 3.88 -25.96
C PHE A 164 6.49 4.37 -26.50
N VAL A 165 7.56 3.74 -26.02
CA VAL A 165 8.92 4.00 -26.48
C VAL A 165 9.52 2.69 -26.96
N LEU A 166 10.10 2.74 -28.15
CA LEU A 166 10.85 1.65 -28.75
C LEU A 166 12.31 2.08 -28.86
N LEU A 167 13.20 1.24 -28.40
CA LEU A 167 14.64 1.32 -28.61
C LEU A 167 15.02 0.31 -29.69
N TYR A 168 15.86 0.70 -30.65
CA TYR A 168 16.53 -0.25 -31.53
C TYR A 168 18.03 0.02 -31.66
N GLU A 169 18.78 -1.04 -31.91
CA GLU A 169 20.19 -0.99 -32.27
C GLU A 169 20.38 -0.74 -33.76
N THR A 170 21.29 0.16 -34.11
CA THR A 170 21.55 0.54 -35.49
C THR A 170 22.99 0.32 -35.94
N SER A 171 23.16 0.03 -37.23
CA SER A 171 24.44 0.05 -37.95
C SER A 171 24.68 1.34 -38.74
N ASP A 172 23.92 2.41 -38.50
CA ASP A 172 24.09 3.68 -39.19
C ASP A 172 25.55 4.14 -39.11
N LYS A 173 26.12 4.49 -40.27
CA LYS A 173 27.54 4.83 -40.42
C LYS A 173 27.94 6.12 -39.70
N GLN A 174 26.97 6.92 -39.26
CA GLN A 174 27.20 8.12 -38.46
C GLN A 174 27.77 7.80 -37.07
N TRP A 175 27.51 6.60 -36.54
CA TRP A 175 27.90 6.19 -35.20
C TRP A 175 28.66 4.86 -35.20
N LYS A 176 29.14 4.46 -34.02
CA LYS A 176 29.66 3.11 -33.83
C LYS A 176 28.50 2.10 -34.04
N PRO A 177 28.76 0.91 -34.60
CA PRO A 177 27.73 -0.13 -34.67
C PRO A 177 27.16 -0.44 -33.27
N PHE A 178 25.87 -0.78 -33.22
CA PHE A 178 25.10 -1.06 -32.01
C PHE A 178 24.75 0.17 -31.16
N THR A 179 24.91 1.39 -31.70
CA THR A 179 24.32 2.58 -31.07
C THR A 179 22.80 2.45 -30.97
N PHE A 180 22.22 2.95 -29.88
CA PHE A 180 20.78 2.92 -29.65
C PHE A 180 20.08 4.17 -30.17
N ARG A 181 18.91 3.98 -30.75
CA ARG A 181 17.98 5.05 -31.12
C ARG A 181 16.60 4.78 -30.54
N TYR A 182 15.88 5.87 -30.26
CA TYR A 182 14.59 5.82 -29.60
C TYR A 182 13.47 6.42 -30.46
N MET A 183 12.35 5.71 -30.50
CA MET A 183 11.14 6.10 -31.22
C MET A 183 9.98 6.19 -30.23
N ASN A 184 9.03 7.09 -30.46
CA ASN A 184 7.78 7.15 -29.70
C ASN A 184 6.58 6.77 -30.56
N SER A 185 5.55 6.24 -29.89
CA SER A 185 4.26 5.94 -30.49
C SER A 185 3.13 6.15 -29.47
N SER A 186 1.94 6.51 -29.94
CA SER A 186 0.72 6.53 -29.12
C SER A 186 -0.14 5.27 -29.30
N ASP A 187 0.16 4.43 -30.30
CA ASP A 187 -0.72 3.34 -30.74
C ASP A 187 0.02 2.04 -31.08
N LEU A 188 1.32 1.94 -30.79
CA LEU A 188 2.23 0.82 -31.09
C LEU A 188 2.45 0.55 -32.59
N VAL A 189 1.82 1.32 -33.47
CA VAL A 189 1.78 1.05 -34.91
C VAL A 189 2.52 2.14 -35.67
N HIS A 190 2.29 3.40 -35.33
CA HIS A 190 2.91 4.54 -35.96
C HIS A 190 4.01 5.08 -35.03
N TRP A 191 5.25 4.95 -35.49
CA TRP A 191 6.43 5.32 -34.73
C TRP A 191 7.07 6.57 -35.31
N LYS A 192 7.47 7.49 -34.43
CA LYS A 192 8.18 8.71 -34.80
C LYS A 192 9.50 8.77 -34.06
N GLU A 193 10.49 9.34 -34.73
CA GLU A 193 11.79 9.58 -34.11
C GLU A 193 11.67 10.60 -32.99
N ILE A 194 12.37 10.34 -31.89
CA ILE A 194 12.55 11.31 -30.81
C ILE A 194 13.82 12.11 -31.10
N PRO A 195 13.73 13.42 -31.43
CA PRO A 195 14.90 14.19 -31.85
C PRO A 195 16.01 14.19 -30.80
N GLY A 196 17.21 13.79 -31.21
CA GLY A 196 18.39 13.76 -30.34
C GLY A 196 18.46 12.59 -29.36
N ALA A 197 17.47 11.69 -29.35
CA ALA A 197 17.47 10.53 -28.48
C ALA A 197 18.35 9.42 -29.07
N VAL A 198 19.63 9.48 -28.73
CA VAL A 198 20.67 8.51 -29.14
C VAL A 198 21.54 8.20 -27.94
N TYR A 199 21.96 6.94 -27.78
CA TYR A 199 22.84 6.51 -26.70
C TYR A 199 23.91 5.53 -27.19
N GLY A 200 25.12 5.62 -26.61
CA GLY A 200 26.26 4.79 -26.99
C GLY A 200 26.93 5.18 -28.30
N VAL A 201 27.04 6.48 -28.57
CA VAL A 201 27.75 7.01 -29.76
C VAL A 201 29.27 6.84 -29.66
N ASP A 202 29.79 6.72 -28.44
CA ASP A 202 31.22 6.73 -28.10
C ASP A 202 31.71 5.40 -27.50
N LYS A 203 30.81 4.48 -27.15
CA LYS A 203 31.10 3.17 -26.55
C LYS A 203 30.26 2.05 -27.17
N TYR A 204 30.62 0.80 -26.90
CA TYR A 204 29.84 -0.37 -27.32
C TYR A 204 28.67 -0.57 -26.35
N VAL A 205 27.44 -0.69 -26.88
CA VAL A 205 26.21 -0.83 -26.09
C VAL A 205 25.30 -1.92 -26.67
N GLY A 206 25.72 -3.18 -26.76
CA GLY A 206 24.85 -4.24 -27.35
C GLY A 206 23.68 -4.67 -26.44
N GLY A 207 22.77 -5.51 -26.92
CA GLY A 207 21.77 -6.24 -26.12
C GLY A 207 20.86 -5.38 -25.23
N PRO A 208 20.08 -4.44 -25.78
CA PRO A 208 19.24 -3.53 -25.02
C PRO A 208 18.06 -4.21 -24.35
N ALA A 209 17.75 -3.73 -23.15
CA ALA A 209 16.41 -3.79 -22.59
C ALA A 209 16.00 -2.39 -22.13
N LEU A 210 14.72 -2.05 -22.26
CA LEU A 210 14.19 -0.71 -22.00
C LEU A 210 13.01 -0.79 -21.04
N TYR A 211 13.07 0.01 -19.97
CA TYR A 211 12.01 0.10 -18.98
C TYR A 211 11.72 1.56 -18.63
N TYR A 212 10.51 1.85 -18.18
CA TYR A 212 10.15 3.16 -17.64
C TYR A 212 9.64 3.00 -16.22
N GLU A 213 10.42 3.45 -15.25
CA GLU A 213 10.17 3.25 -13.82
C GLU A 213 10.42 4.54 -13.04
N GLY A 214 9.51 4.92 -12.14
CA GLY A 214 9.71 6.07 -11.26
C GLY A 214 10.00 7.41 -11.97
N GLY A 215 9.50 7.59 -13.20
CA GLY A 215 9.75 8.80 -14.00
C GLY A 215 11.05 8.79 -14.80
N TRP A 216 11.77 7.68 -14.84
CA TRP A 216 13.02 7.49 -15.57
C TRP A 216 12.88 6.37 -16.58
N TYR A 217 13.46 6.57 -17.76
CA TYR A 217 13.79 5.50 -18.70
C TYR A 217 15.09 4.85 -18.25
N TYR A 218 15.09 3.54 -18.09
CA TYR A 218 16.27 2.74 -17.80
C TYR A 218 16.59 1.89 -19.02
N THR A 219 17.84 1.94 -19.46
CA THR A 219 18.34 1.08 -20.53
C THR A 219 19.41 0.18 -19.95
N LEU A 220 19.19 -1.13 -20.04
CA LEU A 220 20.23 -2.13 -19.83
C LEU A 220 21.00 -2.31 -21.12
N TYR A 221 22.33 -2.37 -21.04
CA TYR A 221 23.18 -2.46 -22.22
C TYR A 221 24.45 -3.25 -21.93
N LEU A 222 24.95 -3.93 -22.96
CA LEU A 222 26.16 -4.71 -22.91
C LEU A 222 27.38 -3.82 -23.15
N GLU A 223 28.31 -3.85 -22.21
CA GLU A 223 29.61 -3.22 -22.35
C GLU A 223 30.68 -4.25 -22.71
N SER A 224 31.62 -3.85 -23.57
CA SER A 224 32.77 -4.69 -23.93
C SER A 224 33.95 -4.41 -23.00
N LEU A 225 34.40 -5.45 -22.31
CA LEU A 225 35.58 -5.46 -21.44
C LEU A 225 36.78 -6.10 -22.12
N ASN A 226 37.97 -5.89 -21.55
CA ASN A 226 39.21 -6.53 -22.00
C ASN A 226 39.78 -7.47 -20.92
N PRO A 227 39.46 -8.78 -20.94
CA PRO A 227 38.51 -9.49 -21.80
C PRO A 227 37.09 -9.55 -21.20
N GLY A 228 36.07 -9.72 -22.06
CA GLY A 228 34.72 -10.15 -21.68
C GLY A 228 33.62 -9.14 -21.99
N TYR A 229 32.39 -9.46 -21.59
CA TYR A 229 31.22 -8.62 -21.79
C TYR A 229 30.30 -8.70 -20.56
N GLU A 230 29.84 -7.56 -20.08
CA GLU A 230 28.91 -7.51 -18.96
C GLU A 230 27.80 -6.50 -19.19
N THR A 231 26.66 -6.73 -18.54
CA THR A 231 25.52 -5.83 -18.65
C THR A 231 25.69 -4.67 -17.67
N ARG A 232 25.44 -3.47 -18.16
CA ARG A 232 25.43 -2.17 -17.48
C ARG A 232 24.03 -1.57 -17.55
N ILE A 233 23.83 -0.50 -16.79
CA ILE A 233 22.58 0.25 -16.75
C ILE A 233 22.84 1.75 -16.88
N THR A 234 21.98 2.41 -17.65
CA THR A 234 21.93 3.87 -17.79
C THR A 234 20.50 4.35 -17.59
N ARG A 235 20.31 5.63 -17.24
CA ARG A 235 18.98 6.22 -17.06
C ARG A 235 18.85 7.59 -17.71
N SER A 236 17.63 7.95 -18.11
CA SER A 236 17.29 9.26 -18.66
C SER A 236 15.85 9.66 -18.32
N LYS A 237 15.58 10.96 -18.15
CA LYS A 237 14.20 11.48 -18.02
C LYS A 237 13.55 11.83 -19.36
N ASP A 238 14.37 12.09 -20.37
CA ASP A 238 13.94 12.65 -21.65
C ASP A 238 14.46 11.87 -22.87
N LEU A 239 15.18 10.76 -22.64
CA LEU A 239 15.84 9.90 -23.64
C LEU A 239 16.98 10.58 -24.42
N VAL A 240 17.32 11.81 -24.07
CA VAL A 240 18.38 12.61 -24.71
C VAL A 240 19.58 12.72 -23.78
N HIS A 241 19.34 13.03 -22.50
CA HIS A 241 20.38 13.18 -21.50
C HIS A 241 20.49 11.91 -20.66
N TRP A 242 21.61 11.22 -20.77
CA TRP A 242 21.85 9.93 -20.15
C TRP A 242 22.81 10.04 -18.95
N GLU A 243 22.51 9.26 -17.92
CA GLU A 243 23.32 9.08 -16.73
C GLU A 243 23.65 7.60 -16.60
N ASP A 244 24.94 7.26 -16.72
CA ASP A 244 25.42 5.88 -16.53
C ASP A 244 25.61 5.57 -15.05
N ALA A 245 25.34 4.33 -14.67
CA ALA A 245 25.73 3.86 -13.33
C ALA A 245 27.27 3.86 -13.21
N PRO A 246 27.81 4.09 -11.99
CA PRO A 246 29.25 4.03 -11.75
C PRO A 246 29.92 2.75 -12.29
N GLU A 247 31.16 2.87 -12.78
CA GLU A 247 31.93 1.79 -13.42
C GLU A 247 32.15 0.56 -12.53
N ASP A 248 32.13 0.72 -11.21
CA ASP A 248 32.26 -0.36 -10.24
C ASP A 248 30.94 -1.11 -9.95
N ARG A 249 29.87 -0.77 -10.68
CA ARG A 249 28.50 -1.31 -10.47
C ARG A 249 27.94 -1.98 -11.72
N PRO A 250 28.51 -3.11 -12.15
CA PRO A 250 27.97 -3.86 -13.27
C PRO A 250 26.58 -4.41 -12.91
N PHE A 251 25.62 -4.29 -13.82
CA PHE A 251 24.24 -4.76 -13.63
C PHE A 251 24.22 -6.27 -13.43
N VAL A 252 24.73 -7.01 -14.40
CA VAL A 252 25.03 -8.43 -14.28
C VAL A 252 26.41 -8.68 -14.91
N THR A 253 27.29 -9.35 -14.17
CA THR A 253 28.66 -9.68 -14.62
C THR A 253 28.84 -11.20 -14.75
N PHE A 254 29.89 -11.66 -15.42
CA PHE A 254 30.23 -13.08 -15.58
C PHE A 254 31.13 -13.60 -14.46
N ASN A 255 31.21 -14.92 -14.28
CA ASN A 255 32.14 -15.53 -13.34
C ASN A 255 33.22 -16.37 -14.07
N PRO A 256 34.46 -15.86 -14.23
CA PRO A 256 35.55 -16.58 -14.90
C PRO A 256 35.93 -17.93 -14.26
N GLU A 257 35.57 -18.17 -13.01
CA GLU A 257 35.76 -19.46 -12.34
C GLU A 257 34.82 -20.53 -12.90
N HIS A 258 33.66 -20.11 -13.43
CA HIS A 258 32.75 -21.01 -14.11
C HIS A 258 33.34 -21.46 -15.43
N LYS A 259 33.23 -22.77 -15.66
CA LYS A 259 33.57 -23.40 -16.92
C LYS A 259 32.36 -23.50 -17.82
N ASN A 260 32.60 -23.40 -19.12
CA ASN A 260 31.54 -23.43 -20.12
C ASN A 260 30.78 -24.76 -20.12
N ILE A 261 29.51 -24.69 -20.50
CA ILE A 261 28.64 -25.86 -20.68
C ILE A 261 29.11 -26.74 -21.87
N PRO A 262 28.64 -28.00 -22.01
CA PRO A 262 29.18 -29.00 -22.94
C PRO A 262 29.19 -28.63 -24.44
N LEU A 263 28.57 -27.52 -24.84
CA LEU A 263 28.52 -27.02 -26.22
C LEU A 263 29.81 -26.30 -26.67
N ILE A 264 30.71 -25.97 -25.72
CA ILE A 264 32.07 -25.46 -25.98
C ILE A 264 33.08 -26.37 -25.26
N ASN A 265 34.37 -26.24 -25.61
CA ASN A 265 35.46 -26.79 -24.81
C ASN A 265 35.28 -26.42 -23.32
N PRO A 266 35.07 -27.39 -22.41
CA PRO A 266 34.80 -27.13 -20.99
C PRO A 266 36.01 -26.52 -20.25
N ASN A 267 37.16 -26.36 -20.92
CA ASN A 267 38.31 -25.66 -20.33
C ASN A 267 38.22 -24.13 -20.46
N ILE A 268 37.36 -23.62 -21.34
CA ILE A 268 37.15 -22.17 -21.52
C ILE A 268 36.33 -21.65 -20.34
N SER A 269 36.80 -20.52 -19.79
CA SER A 269 36.14 -19.80 -18.71
C SER A 269 35.04 -18.88 -19.25
N GLU A 270 33.98 -18.72 -18.46
CA GLU A 270 32.89 -17.79 -18.76
C GLU A 270 33.44 -16.35 -18.90
N ASN A 271 33.00 -15.64 -19.94
CA ASN A 271 33.41 -14.26 -20.22
C ASN A 271 32.25 -13.36 -20.68
N ASN A 272 31.00 -13.81 -20.57
CA ASN A 272 29.82 -13.11 -21.07
C ASN A 272 28.69 -13.08 -20.04
N ALA A 273 28.01 -11.93 -19.96
CA ALA A 273 26.74 -11.74 -19.28
C ALA A 273 25.90 -10.72 -20.08
N SER A 274 25.24 -11.20 -21.14
CA SER A 274 24.53 -10.37 -22.13
C SER A 274 23.01 -10.59 -22.12
N ASP A 275 22.30 -9.74 -22.87
CA ASP A 275 20.88 -9.89 -23.22
C ASP A 275 19.98 -10.06 -21.99
N VAL A 276 20.24 -9.24 -20.97
CA VAL A 276 19.45 -9.25 -19.74
C VAL A 276 18.07 -8.64 -20.03
N GLU A 277 17.04 -9.41 -19.74
CA GLU A 277 15.64 -8.97 -19.75
C GLU A 277 14.96 -9.44 -18.47
N LEU A 278 13.96 -8.70 -18.02
CA LEU A 278 13.32 -8.93 -16.73
C LEU A 278 11.82 -8.66 -16.74
N CYS A 279 11.14 -9.30 -15.80
CA CYS A 279 9.75 -9.00 -15.46
C CYS A 279 9.54 -9.10 -13.96
N TYR A 280 8.48 -8.46 -13.48
CA TYR A 280 8.07 -8.58 -12.09
C TYR A 280 7.00 -9.67 -11.93
N PHE A 281 7.25 -10.64 -11.04
CA PHE A 281 6.32 -11.73 -10.77
C PHE A 281 6.42 -12.18 -9.31
N GLN A 282 5.27 -12.26 -8.63
CA GLN A 282 5.15 -12.80 -7.27
C GLN A 282 6.15 -12.21 -6.24
N GLY A 283 6.32 -10.88 -6.24
CA GLY A 283 7.21 -10.19 -5.28
C GLY A 283 8.67 -10.08 -5.72
N LYS A 284 9.04 -10.68 -6.86
CA LYS A 284 10.42 -10.71 -7.33
C LYS A 284 10.56 -10.13 -8.73
N THR A 285 11.64 -9.41 -8.96
CA THR A 285 12.16 -9.19 -10.31
C THR A 285 12.88 -10.44 -10.75
N ILE A 286 12.37 -11.10 -11.78
CA ILE A 286 12.96 -12.27 -12.41
C ILE A 286 13.72 -11.80 -13.62
N LEU A 287 15.00 -12.17 -13.71
CA LEU A 287 15.88 -11.82 -14.81
C LEU A 287 16.33 -13.09 -15.52
N TYR A 288 16.38 -13.00 -16.84
CA TYR A 288 17.06 -13.96 -17.69
C TYR A 288 18.19 -13.25 -18.42
N PHE A 289 19.34 -13.92 -18.54
CA PHE A 289 20.50 -13.39 -19.23
C PHE A 289 21.35 -14.51 -19.79
N THR A 290 22.16 -14.19 -20.80
CA THR A 290 23.03 -15.15 -21.47
C THR A 290 24.42 -15.11 -20.84
N GLY A 291 24.84 -16.23 -20.25
CA GLY A 291 26.21 -16.45 -19.77
C GLY A 291 27.13 -17.07 -20.82
N SER A 292 28.21 -17.70 -20.37
CA SER A 292 29.20 -18.44 -21.19
C SER A 292 30.06 -17.55 -22.10
N ASP A 293 29.93 -17.66 -23.43
CA ASP A 293 30.76 -16.97 -24.44
C ASP A 293 29.86 -16.35 -25.51
N GLN A 294 29.98 -15.03 -25.69
CA GLN A 294 29.17 -14.26 -26.65
C GLN A 294 29.33 -14.72 -28.10
N THR A 295 30.41 -15.43 -28.44
CA THR A 295 30.79 -15.77 -29.81
C THR A 295 30.51 -17.21 -30.21
N THR A 296 30.53 -18.15 -29.27
CA THR A 296 30.52 -19.59 -29.60
C THR A 296 29.40 -20.40 -28.96
N ALA A 297 28.95 -20.07 -27.74
CA ALA A 297 27.74 -20.66 -27.15
C ALA A 297 27.25 -19.86 -25.93
N GLY A 298 25.95 -19.58 -25.95
CA GLY A 298 25.22 -19.04 -24.81
C GLY A 298 24.87 -20.12 -23.80
N ASP A 299 24.66 -19.69 -22.56
CA ASP A 299 24.02 -20.49 -21.52
C ASP A 299 23.02 -19.60 -20.80
N LEU A 300 21.74 -19.87 -21.04
CA LEU A 300 20.68 -19.10 -20.40
C LEU A 300 20.76 -19.27 -18.89
N GLN A 301 20.83 -18.15 -18.18
CA GLN A 301 20.89 -18.10 -16.72
C GLN A 301 19.69 -17.34 -16.19
N ARG A 302 19.25 -17.76 -15.01
CA ARG A 302 18.18 -17.10 -14.27
C ARG A 302 18.74 -16.48 -13.01
N ALA A 303 18.34 -15.25 -12.77
CA ALA A 303 18.62 -14.51 -11.56
C ALA A 303 17.33 -13.89 -11.02
N THR A 304 17.37 -13.52 -9.74
CA THR A 304 16.28 -12.83 -9.08
C THR A 304 16.78 -11.68 -8.25
N TYR A 305 15.92 -10.70 -8.08
CA TYR A 305 16.04 -9.67 -7.06
C TYR A 305 14.75 -9.69 -6.23
N ASP A 306 14.89 -9.69 -4.90
CA ASP A 306 13.76 -9.58 -3.98
C ASP A 306 13.32 -8.11 -3.93
N GLY A 307 12.30 -7.78 -4.71
CA GLY A 307 11.81 -6.42 -4.93
C GLY A 307 11.48 -6.14 -6.40
N THR A 308 11.07 -4.91 -6.68
CA THR A 308 10.58 -4.45 -7.99
C THR A 308 11.70 -4.07 -8.96
N PRO A 309 11.43 -3.99 -10.28
CA PRO A 309 12.42 -3.50 -11.26
C PRO A 309 12.93 -2.10 -10.93
N ARG A 310 12.02 -1.22 -10.47
CA ARG A 310 12.37 0.13 -10.02
C ARG A 310 13.43 0.13 -8.93
N GLU A 311 13.20 -0.62 -7.85
CA GLU A 311 14.14 -0.69 -6.72
C GLU A 311 15.49 -1.25 -7.16
N LEU A 312 15.46 -2.29 -7.99
CA LEU A 312 16.66 -2.86 -8.58
C LEU A 312 17.44 -1.82 -9.37
N PHE A 313 16.79 -1.10 -10.30
CA PHE A 313 17.45 -0.10 -11.12
C PHE A 313 17.99 1.07 -10.30
N GLU A 314 17.19 1.60 -9.37
CA GLU A 314 17.61 2.71 -8.50
C GLU A 314 18.84 2.35 -7.65
N HIS A 315 19.01 1.08 -7.26
CA HIS A 315 20.17 0.61 -6.49
C HIS A 315 21.51 0.90 -7.19
N PHE A 316 21.55 0.93 -8.52
CA PHE A 316 22.77 1.18 -9.28
C PHE A 316 23.22 2.65 -9.27
N PHE A 317 22.33 3.60 -8.96
CA PHE A 317 22.59 5.04 -9.05
C PHE A 317 22.72 5.75 -7.69
N LYS A 318 22.65 5.03 -6.56
CA LYS A 318 22.77 5.60 -5.20
C LYS A 318 24.23 5.77 -4.77
N ALA A 319 24.72 6.96 -4.37
CA ALA A 319 26.13 7.14 -3.98
C ALA A 319 26.50 6.38 -2.70
N GLU A 320 27.68 5.74 -2.65
CA GLU A 320 28.18 5.12 -1.42
C GLU A 320 28.62 6.17 -0.40
N GLY A 321 28.05 6.13 0.80
CA GLY A 321 28.33 7.09 1.86
C GLY A 321 27.43 8.34 1.88
N GLN A 322 26.48 8.45 0.94
CA GLN A 322 25.25 9.19 1.22
C GLN A 322 24.36 8.28 2.08
N SER A 323 24.39 8.54 3.39
CA SER A 323 23.50 7.87 4.34
C SER A 323 22.08 8.39 4.17
N ASP A 324 21.39 7.95 3.12
CA ASP A 324 19.93 7.81 3.14
C ASP A 324 19.63 6.45 3.78
N VAL A 325 20.06 6.26 5.04
CA VAL A 325 19.69 5.06 5.80
C VAL A 325 18.22 5.22 6.19
N ALA A 326 17.35 4.88 5.25
CA ALA A 326 16.15 4.14 5.59
C ALA A 326 16.58 2.80 6.22
N PRO A 327 15.84 2.29 7.22
CA PRO A 327 16.09 1.02 7.88
C PRO A 327 16.44 -0.12 6.93
N LYS A 328 17.29 -1.05 7.39
CA LYS A 328 17.33 -2.40 6.81
C LYS A 328 15.97 -3.09 7.02
N HIS A 329 15.24 -3.28 5.92
CA HIS A 329 13.99 -4.02 5.88
C HIS A 329 14.22 -5.53 6.06
N GLN A 330 13.39 -6.18 6.88
CA GLN A 330 13.06 -7.60 6.76
C GLN A 330 11.56 -7.67 6.42
N GLY A 331 11.25 -7.97 5.15
CA GLY A 331 9.88 -8.13 4.64
C GLY A 331 9.62 -7.33 3.36
N ASP A 332 9.27 -8.04 2.29
CA ASP A 332 8.97 -7.55 0.93
C ASP A 332 7.57 -6.93 0.87
N TRP A 333 7.46 -5.59 0.90
CA TRP A 333 6.21 -4.86 0.70
C TRP A 333 6.45 -3.47 0.08
N LEU A 334 6.53 -3.40 -1.25
CA LEU A 334 6.37 -2.13 -1.97
C LEU A 334 4.89 -1.91 -2.32
N PRO A 335 4.25 -0.81 -1.88
CA PRO A 335 2.92 -0.46 -2.36
C PRO A 335 3.01 0.29 -3.69
N VAL A 336 2.29 -0.25 -4.67
CA VAL A 336 2.05 0.32 -5.99
C VAL A 336 1.37 1.70 -5.86
N LEU A 337 2.08 2.75 -6.25
CA LEU A 337 1.52 4.05 -6.60
C LEU A 337 1.39 4.13 -8.13
N GLU A 338 0.25 3.73 -8.67
CA GLU A 338 -0.17 4.24 -9.99
C GLU A 338 -1.05 5.48 -9.75
N ALA A 339 -0.57 6.64 -10.21
CA ALA A 339 -1.39 7.85 -10.29
C ALA A 339 -2.24 7.78 -11.56
N GLY A 340 -3.57 7.67 -11.40
CA GLY A 340 -4.49 7.88 -12.51
C GLY A 340 -4.50 9.37 -12.90
N THR A 341 -3.98 9.71 -14.07
CA THR A 341 -4.14 11.07 -14.63
C THR A 341 -5.34 11.12 -15.59
N GLU A 342 -6.31 11.93 -15.17
CA GLU A 342 -7.22 12.76 -15.97
C GLU A 342 -8.08 12.10 -17.06
N GLY A 343 -9.21 11.54 -16.61
CA GLY A 343 -10.43 11.52 -17.40
C GLY A 343 -11.33 12.69 -17.01
N ASN A 344 -11.39 13.72 -17.85
CA ASN A 344 -12.46 14.71 -17.79
C ASN A 344 -13.78 14.03 -18.14
N GLY A 345 -14.64 13.82 -17.14
CA GLY A 345 -16.10 13.78 -17.30
C GLY A 345 -16.70 12.59 -18.05
N THR A 346 -16.73 11.42 -17.41
CA THR A 346 -17.98 10.68 -17.17
C THR A 346 -17.67 9.57 -16.17
N ALA A 347 -18.36 9.57 -15.03
CA ALA A 347 -18.20 8.56 -13.99
C ALA A 347 -18.46 7.17 -14.57
N ILE A 348 -17.40 6.38 -14.76
CA ILE A 348 -17.51 4.94 -14.94
C ILE A 348 -17.86 4.38 -13.56
N PHE A 349 -19.16 4.29 -13.27
CA PHE A 349 -19.66 3.54 -12.13
C PHE A 349 -19.14 2.11 -12.25
N SER A 350 -18.49 1.60 -11.21
CA SER A 350 -18.11 0.19 -11.13
C SER A 350 -19.34 -0.66 -11.43
N THR A 351 -19.25 -1.57 -12.40
CA THR A 351 -20.32 -2.51 -12.78
C THR A 351 -20.52 -3.61 -11.74
N GLU A 352 -19.70 -3.65 -10.69
CA GLU A 352 -19.89 -4.51 -9.52
C GLU A 352 -21.07 -3.99 -8.67
N PRO A 353 -22.00 -4.87 -8.25
CA PRO A 353 -23.13 -4.47 -7.43
C PRO A 353 -22.68 -3.87 -6.10
N LEU A 354 -23.26 -2.72 -5.73
CA LEU A 354 -23.01 -2.03 -4.47
C LEU A 354 -23.04 -3.01 -3.29
N ARG A 355 -21.92 -3.13 -2.57
CA ARG A 355 -21.84 -3.98 -1.38
C ARG A 355 -22.73 -3.43 -0.28
N THR A 356 -23.91 -4.02 -0.08
CA THR A 356 -24.90 -3.59 0.92
C THR A 356 -24.88 -4.41 2.21
N ARG A 357 -23.84 -5.24 2.39
CA ARG A 357 -23.61 -6.09 3.56
C ARG A 357 -22.18 -5.90 4.08
N PRO A 358 -21.94 -6.06 5.39
CA PRO A 358 -20.59 -6.04 5.94
C PRO A 358 -19.77 -7.22 5.40
N THR A 359 -18.45 -7.01 5.26
CA THR A 359 -17.49 -8.13 5.24
C THR A 359 -17.42 -8.80 6.61
N GLU A 360 -16.77 -9.96 6.71
CA GLU A 360 -16.54 -10.62 8.00
C GLU A 360 -15.80 -9.72 8.99
N SER A 361 -14.74 -9.02 8.53
CA SER A 361 -13.99 -8.08 9.36
C SER A 361 -14.85 -6.90 9.82
N GLN A 362 -15.67 -6.33 8.93
CA GLN A 362 -16.57 -5.22 9.28
C GLN A 362 -17.65 -5.65 10.25
N LEU A 363 -18.20 -6.86 10.08
CA LEU A 363 -19.17 -7.44 11.01
C LEU A 363 -18.53 -7.66 12.37
N ALA A 364 -17.34 -8.29 12.42
CA ALA A 364 -16.59 -8.49 13.65
C ALA A 364 -16.28 -7.17 14.37
N TYR A 365 -15.96 -6.11 13.61
CA TYR A 365 -15.77 -4.77 14.16
C TYR A 365 -17.07 -4.16 14.70
N GLN A 366 -18.18 -4.23 13.98
CA GLN A 366 -19.46 -3.72 14.49
C GLN A 366 -19.94 -4.50 15.74
N GLU A 367 -19.58 -5.77 15.87
CA GLU A 367 -19.84 -6.57 17.07
C GLU A 367 -18.96 -6.16 18.27
N ARG A 368 -17.81 -5.51 18.07
CA ARG A 368 -16.99 -4.97 19.16
C ARG A 368 -17.71 -3.84 19.90
N GLN A 369 -18.47 -3.01 19.17
CA GLN A 369 -19.22 -1.82 19.59
C GLN A 369 -18.41 -0.72 20.29
N LEU A 370 -17.68 -1.05 21.34
CA LEU A 370 -16.96 -0.13 22.22
C LEU A 370 -15.44 -0.39 22.15
N GLY A 371 -14.68 0.68 21.96
CA GLY A 371 -13.22 0.69 21.96
C GLY A 371 -12.66 1.77 22.86
N ALA A 372 -11.37 1.67 23.16
CA ALA A 372 -10.60 2.71 23.83
C ALA A 372 -9.59 3.35 22.88
N PHE A 373 -9.32 4.64 23.03
CA PHE A 373 -8.29 5.35 22.29
C PHE A 373 -7.23 5.86 23.28
N ILE A 374 -5.96 5.92 22.89
CA ILE A 374 -4.89 6.44 23.74
C ILE A 374 -4.07 7.43 22.94
N HIS A 375 -4.13 8.70 23.36
CA HIS A 375 -3.24 9.75 22.87
C HIS A 375 -2.10 9.96 23.87
N PHE A 376 -0.89 9.62 23.44
CA PHE A 376 0.28 9.71 24.29
C PHE A 376 1.53 10.02 23.50
N GLY A 377 2.44 10.82 24.08
CA GLY A 377 3.66 11.26 23.41
C GLY A 377 4.31 12.47 24.10
N PRO A 378 5.34 13.07 23.50
CA PRO A 378 6.06 14.19 24.09
C PRO A 378 5.18 15.46 24.22
N ALA A 379 4.10 15.58 23.45
CA ALA A 379 3.10 16.64 23.61
C ALA A 379 2.48 16.68 25.03
N THR A 380 2.31 15.52 25.67
CA THR A 380 1.86 15.39 27.07
C THR A 380 2.77 16.13 28.06
N TYR A 381 4.08 16.20 27.78
CA TYR A 381 5.07 16.80 28.69
C TYR A 381 5.11 18.32 28.63
N ILE A 382 4.64 18.91 27.54
CA ILE A 382 4.59 20.37 27.35
C ILE A 382 3.17 20.92 27.38
N GLY A 383 2.16 20.07 27.63
CA GLY A 383 0.75 20.46 27.62
C GLY A 383 0.26 20.99 26.26
N ALA A 384 0.87 20.51 25.16
CA ALA A 384 0.53 20.92 23.81
C ALA A 384 -0.48 19.96 23.17
N ASP A 385 -1.10 20.43 22.09
CA ASP A 385 -1.97 19.61 21.24
C ASP A 385 -1.20 19.16 19.97
N MET A 386 -1.87 19.20 18.83
CA MET A 386 -1.56 18.42 17.64
C MET A 386 -0.18 18.68 16.99
N MET A 387 0.26 19.93 16.89
CA MET A 387 1.30 20.37 15.94
C MET A 387 2.64 20.80 16.55
N SER A 388 2.78 20.81 17.88
CA SER A 388 4.05 21.18 18.52
C SER A 388 5.05 20.03 18.40
N VAL A 389 6.31 20.33 18.10
CA VAL A 389 7.42 19.36 17.97
C VAL A 389 8.42 19.52 19.14
N PRO A 390 8.07 19.08 20.36
CA PRO A 390 8.97 19.09 21.52
C PRO A 390 10.24 18.24 21.29
N ALA A 391 11.34 18.52 22.00
CA ALA A 391 12.55 17.69 21.93
C ALA A 391 12.26 16.23 22.37
N ALA A 392 12.84 15.24 21.69
CA ALA A 392 12.57 13.81 21.95
C ALA A 392 12.93 13.39 23.38
N GLU A 393 13.99 13.97 23.94
CA GLU A 393 14.57 13.66 25.23
C GLU A 393 13.61 13.90 26.40
N ILE A 394 12.62 14.79 26.23
CA ILE A 394 11.65 15.11 27.30
C ILE A 394 10.71 13.94 27.57
N PHE A 395 10.52 13.04 26.60
CA PHE A 395 9.68 11.87 26.76
C PHE A 395 10.31 10.91 27.77
N ASN A 396 9.69 10.81 28.96
CA ASN A 396 10.23 10.03 30.07
C ASN A 396 9.16 9.49 31.03
N PRO A 397 8.27 8.58 30.59
CA PRO A 397 7.24 8.02 31.48
C PRO A 397 7.83 7.02 32.46
N ARG A 398 8.15 7.52 33.65
CA ARG A 398 8.87 6.76 34.69
C ARG A 398 8.10 5.54 35.23
N ARG A 399 6.79 5.51 35.05
CA ARG A 399 5.88 4.47 35.53
C ARG A 399 4.94 3.99 34.42
N LEU A 400 5.40 4.03 33.16
CA LEU A 400 4.60 3.50 32.06
C LEU A 400 4.14 2.08 32.39
N ASP A 401 2.84 1.87 32.34
CA ASP A 401 2.20 0.59 32.60
C ASP A 401 1.06 0.38 31.60
N ALA A 402 1.38 -0.32 30.51
CA ALA A 402 0.39 -0.66 29.49
C ALA A 402 -0.66 -1.67 29.99
N ASP A 403 -0.36 -2.47 31.02
CA ASP A 403 -1.34 -3.34 31.65
C ASP A 403 -2.42 -2.50 32.33
N GLN A 404 -2.05 -1.40 32.99
CA GLN A 404 -2.99 -0.46 33.59
C GLN A 404 -3.90 0.17 32.52
N TRP A 405 -3.38 0.48 31.33
CA TRP A 405 -4.19 0.98 30.22
C TRP A 405 -5.21 -0.08 29.76
N ALA A 406 -4.76 -1.33 29.60
CA ALA A 406 -5.61 -2.44 29.17
C ALA A 406 -6.70 -2.79 30.20
N GLN A 407 -6.35 -2.80 31.49
CA GLN A 407 -7.31 -2.99 32.58
C GLN A 407 -8.35 -1.87 32.62
N THR A 408 -7.91 -0.61 32.48
CA THR A 408 -8.80 0.54 32.42
C THR A 408 -9.78 0.42 31.25
N ALA A 409 -9.31 0.06 30.06
CA ALA A 409 -10.17 -0.17 28.89
C ALA A 409 -11.22 -1.26 29.15
N LYS A 410 -10.84 -2.37 29.78
CA LYS A 410 -11.78 -3.45 30.11
C LYS A 410 -12.81 -3.06 31.14
N SER A 411 -12.48 -2.18 32.08
CA SER A 411 -13.40 -1.76 33.14
C SER A 411 -14.70 -1.16 32.58
N PHE A 412 -14.61 -0.45 31.46
CA PHE A 412 -15.77 0.14 30.78
C PHE A 412 -16.32 -0.71 29.63
N GLY A 413 -15.78 -1.91 29.43
CA GLY A 413 -16.28 -2.87 28.45
C GLY A 413 -15.69 -2.77 27.04
N ALA A 414 -14.62 -2.00 26.84
CA ALA A 414 -13.94 -1.91 25.54
C ALA A 414 -13.46 -3.30 25.06
N LYS A 415 -13.53 -3.52 23.75
CA LYS A 415 -13.10 -4.76 23.07
C LYS A 415 -11.84 -4.60 22.24
N HIS A 416 -11.41 -3.36 22.06
CA HIS A 416 -10.19 -3.02 21.36
C HIS A 416 -9.62 -1.73 21.93
N ILE A 417 -8.32 -1.52 21.74
CA ILE A 417 -7.66 -0.25 22.05
C ILE A 417 -6.92 0.22 20.80
N VAL A 418 -6.99 1.51 20.52
CA VAL A 418 -6.18 2.19 19.51
C VAL A 418 -5.12 3.03 20.22
N LEU A 419 -3.85 2.88 19.86
CA LEU A 419 -2.76 3.71 20.37
C LEU A 419 -2.26 4.65 19.28
N THR A 420 -2.04 5.93 19.60
CA THR A 420 -1.32 6.86 18.71
C THR A 420 0.16 6.49 18.60
N ALA A 421 0.47 5.50 17.75
CA ALA A 421 1.84 5.09 17.48
C ALA A 421 2.67 6.27 16.95
N LYS A 422 2.06 7.10 16.10
CA LYS A 422 2.59 8.40 15.67
C LYS A 422 1.45 9.42 15.54
N HIS A 423 1.61 10.60 16.14
CA HIS A 423 0.69 11.74 16.00
C HIS A 423 1.25 12.82 15.05
N HIS A 424 0.49 13.87 14.74
CA HIS A 424 0.88 14.92 13.78
C HIS A 424 2.23 15.60 14.05
N ASN A 425 2.73 15.56 15.28
CA ASN A 425 4.07 16.08 15.61
C ASN A 425 5.22 15.24 15.03
N GLY A 426 4.96 14.00 14.61
CA GLY A 426 5.95 13.09 14.00
C GLY A 426 6.66 12.14 14.96
N PHE A 427 6.47 12.27 16.28
CA PHE A 427 7.19 11.43 17.25
C PHE A 427 6.68 9.99 17.20
N CYS A 428 7.58 9.05 16.94
CA CYS A 428 7.27 7.63 16.88
C CYS A 428 7.42 6.96 18.25
N LEU A 429 6.34 6.35 18.75
CA LEU A 429 6.29 5.65 20.05
C LEU A 429 6.99 4.28 20.06
N TRP A 430 7.56 3.87 18.94
CA TRP A 430 8.38 2.68 18.78
C TRP A 430 9.75 3.04 18.22
N PRO A 431 10.79 2.20 18.39
CA PRO A 431 12.13 2.50 17.93
C PRO A 431 12.25 2.30 16.41
N THR A 432 11.52 3.11 15.64
CA THR A 432 11.57 3.10 14.17
C THR A 432 12.98 3.41 13.70
N GLU A 433 13.40 2.75 12.63
CA GLU A 433 14.70 3.05 12.02
C GLU A 433 14.62 4.23 11.03
N THR A 434 13.42 4.75 10.76
CA THR A 434 13.18 5.82 9.77
C THR A 434 13.43 7.24 10.27
N THR A 435 13.50 7.46 11.59
CA THR A 435 13.76 8.78 12.17
C THR A 435 14.34 8.69 13.58
N ASP A 436 15.20 9.66 13.89
CA ASP A 436 15.70 9.92 15.24
C ASP A 436 14.65 10.55 16.16
N TYR A 437 13.54 11.05 15.61
CA TYR A 437 12.43 11.59 16.40
C TYR A 437 11.48 10.48 16.86
N SER A 438 12.02 9.61 17.69
CA SER A 438 11.35 8.44 18.23
C SER A 438 11.81 8.16 19.67
N VAL A 439 11.24 7.12 20.28
CA VAL A 439 11.68 6.63 21.59
C VAL A 439 13.17 6.24 21.65
N LYS A 440 13.86 6.04 20.51
CA LYS A 440 15.33 5.82 20.47
C LYS A 440 16.13 6.95 21.10
N ASN A 441 15.66 8.20 20.94
CA ASN A 441 16.32 9.38 21.49
C ASN A 441 15.58 9.99 22.69
N ALA A 442 14.63 9.24 23.26
CA ALA A 442 13.99 9.62 24.51
C ALA A 442 14.87 9.28 25.73
N THR A 443 14.74 10.07 26.81
CA THR A 443 15.37 9.73 28.10
C THR A 443 14.77 8.43 28.67
N TRP A 444 13.51 8.16 28.34
CA TRP A 444 12.80 6.96 28.77
C TRP A 444 13.57 5.67 28.43
N LYS A 445 13.74 4.81 29.45
CA LYS A 445 14.49 3.52 29.34
C LYS A 445 15.84 3.65 28.60
N LYS A 446 16.48 4.83 28.66
CA LYS A 446 17.75 5.14 27.98
C LYS A 446 17.70 4.85 26.46
N GLY A 447 16.61 5.24 25.79
CA GLY A 447 16.44 5.03 24.36
C GLY A 447 16.11 3.60 23.93
N LYS A 448 15.91 2.68 24.88
CA LYS A 448 15.65 1.25 24.60
C LYS A 448 14.18 0.84 24.80
N GLY A 449 13.32 1.81 25.05
CA GLY A 449 11.90 1.54 25.26
C GLY A 449 11.15 1.38 23.94
N ASP A 450 10.03 0.67 24.00
CA ASP A 450 9.10 0.50 22.87
C ASP A 450 7.68 0.47 23.44
N VAL A 451 6.98 1.61 23.33
CA VAL A 451 5.63 1.74 23.89
C VAL A 451 4.64 0.89 23.10
N VAL A 452 4.82 0.77 21.78
CA VAL A 452 3.95 -0.03 20.92
C VAL A 452 4.05 -1.51 21.31
N ARG A 453 5.25 -2.02 21.58
CA ARG A 453 5.42 -3.39 22.10
C ARG A 453 4.71 -3.61 23.42
N GLU A 454 4.97 -2.76 24.41
CA GLU A 454 4.36 -2.88 25.75
C GLU A 454 2.83 -2.83 25.67
N PHE A 455 2.30 -1.94 24.82
CA PHE A 455 0.87 -1.82 24.53
C PHE A 455 0.29 -3.09 23.89
N VAL A 456 0.92 -3.61 22.86
CA VAL A 456 0.46 -4.80 22.13
C VAL A 456 0.48 -6.03 23.02
N ASP A 457 1.53 -6.19 23.83
CA ASP A 457 1.66 -7.32 24.76
C ASP A 457 0.60 -7.25 25.86
N ALA A 458 0.31 -6.06 26.39
CA ALA A 458 -0.80 -5.85 27.31
C ALA A 458 -2.16 -6.19 26.66
N CYS A 459 -2.43 -5.70 25.45
CA CYS A 459 -3.68 -6.02 24.75
C CYS A 459 -3.89 -7.52 24.59
N ARG A 460 -2.84 -8.27 24.21
CA ARG A 460 -2.88 -9.73 24.12
C ARG A 460 -3.15 -10.39 25.47
N LYS A 461 -2.44 -9.96 26.51
CA LYS A 461 -2.60 -10.47 27.88
C LYS A 461 -4.05 -10.35 28.37
N TYR A 462 -4.75 -9.28 27.99
CA TYR A 462 -6.11 -8.99 28.44
C TYR A 462 -7.21 -9.33 27.43
N ASP A 463 -6.87 -9.97 26.31
CA ASP A 463 -7.79 -10.35 25.22
C ASP A 463 -8.53 -9.13 24.62
N LEU A 464 -7.75 -8.11 24.26
CA LEU A 464 -8.22 -6.91 23.57
C LEU A 464 -7.66 -6.88 22.16
N LYS A 465 -8.51 -6.54 21.19
CA LYS A 465 -8.06 -6.34 19.81
C LYS A 465 -7.19 -5.10 19.70
N ILE A 466 -6.13 -5.21 18.91
CA ILE A 466 -5.08 -4.20 18.80
C ILE A 466 -5.42 -3.25 17.66
N GLY A 467 -5.36 -1.95 17.94
CA GLY A 467 -5.46 -0.90 16.95
C GLY A 467 -4.30 0.09 17.04
N LEU A 468 -3.91 0.65 15.90
CA LEU A 468 -2.87 1.66 15.83
C LEU A 468 -3.38 2.87 15.05
N TYR A 469 -3.17 4.06 15.62
CA TYR A 469 -3.31 5.32 14.90
C TYR A 469 -1.93 5.72 14.37
N VAL A 470 -1.88 6.05 13.09
CA VAL A 470 -0.68 6.47 12.41
C VAL A 470 -1.01 7.72 11.61
N SER A 471 -0.56 8.87 12.10
CA SER A 471 -0.83 10.13 11.42
C SER A 471 -0.16 10.19 10.04
N GLY A 472 -0.95 10.51 9.01
CA GLY A 472 -0.42 10.86 7.71
C GLY A 472 0.44 12.12 7.80
N GLY A 473 -0.04 13.18 8.47
CA GLY A 473 0.73 14.41 8.66
C GLY A 473 1.90 14.25 9.63
N ASP A 474 3.06 14.81 9.27
CA ASP A 474 4.27 14.80 10.09
C ASP A 474 4.95 16.17 10.10
N LYS A 475 4.73 16.92 11.19
CA LYS A 475 5.26 18.26 11.38
C LYS A 475 6.77 18.26 11.62
N HIS A 476 7.34 17.20 12.19
CA HIS A 476 8.78 17.08 12.39
C HIS A 476 9.49 16.88 11.06
N PHE A 477 8.98 16.00 10.19
CA PHE A 477 9.47 15.82 8.83
C PHE A 477 9.20 17.04 7.95
N GLY A 478 8.16 17.83 8.29
CA GLY A 478 7.76 19.03 7.56
C GLY A 478 6.77 18.76 6.43
N CYS A 479 6.08 17.62 6.45
CA CYS A 479 5.09 17.23 5.45
C CYS A 479 3.69 17.05 6.07
N THR A 480 2.77 17.97 5.79
CA THR A 480 1.36 17.95 6.29
C THR A 480 0.43 18.50 5.21
N SER A 481 -0.88 18.54 5.45
CA SER A 481 -1.78 19.46 4.72
C SER A 481 -2.13 20.70 5.56
N THR A 482 -2.69 21.73 4.93
CA THR A 482 -3.35 22.83 5.65
C THR A 482 -4.59 22.31 6.39
N PRO A 483 -4.97 22.91 7.53
CA PRO A 483 -6.18 22.51 8.24
C PRO A 483 -7.43 22.71 7.37
N ASP A 484 -8.41 21.84 7.53
CA ASP A 484 -9.65 21.84 6.76
C ASP A 484 -10.78 22.52 7.54
N PRO A 485 -11.38 23.59 6.97
CA PRO A 485 -12.75 23.90 7.37
C PRO A 485 -13.77 23.77 6.22
N GLN A 486 -13.37 23.53 4.96
CA GLN A 486 -14.25 23.65 3.77
C GLN A 486 -13.80 22.91 2.48
N GLY A 487 -12.79 22.03 2.49
CA GLY A 487 -12.44 21.19 1.33
C GLY A 487 -11.41 21.78 0.35
N GLU A 488 -10.57 22.70 0.79
CA GLU A 488 -9.43 23.24 0.01
C GLU A 488 -8.09 23.00 0.70
N ARG A 489 -7.86 21.77 1.17
CA ARG A 489 -6.59 21.42 1.81
C ARG A 489 -5.46 21.51 0.81
N LYS A 490 -4.34 22.13 1.17
CA LYS A 490 -3.14 22.21 0.34
C LYS A 490 -2.01 21.44 0.98
N ILE A 491 -1.22 20.75 0.17
CA ILE A 491 -0.01 20.09 0.66
C ILE A 491 0.99 21.15 1.17
N VAL A 492 1.62 20.84 2.30
CA VAL A 492 2.72 21.59 2.91
C VAL A 492 3.90 20.62 3.01
N GLY A 493 5.01 20.93 2.34
CA GLY A 493 6.18 20.06 2.28
C GLY A 493 6.24 19.17 1.04
N ASP A 494 7.19 18.25 1.03
CA ASP A 494 7.46 17.35 -0.11
C ASP A 494 6.89 15.96 0.17
N VAL A 495 5.66 15.73 -0.30
CA VAL A 495 4.93 14.47 -0.10
C VAL A 495 5.64 13.28 -0.76
N HIS A 496 6.36 13.49 -1.87
CA HIS A 496 7.07 12.42 -2.56
C HIS A 496 8.28 11.92 -1.78
N LYS A 497 8.96 12.80 -1.03
CA LYS A 497 10.03 12.40 -0.10
C LYS A 497 9.51 11.77 1.18
N TYR A 498 8.38 12.25 1.67
CA TYR A 498 7.83 11.80 2.94
C TYR A 498 7.07 10.47 2.82
N PHE A 499 6.38 10.21 1.70
CA PHE A 499 5.55 9.03 1.55
C PHE A 499 6.30 7.70 1.74
N PRO A 500 7.53 7.49 1.20
CA PRO A 500 8.31 6.29 1.48
C PRO A 500 8.64 6.10 2.97
N VAL A 501 8.92 7.20 3.69
CA VAL A 501 9.15 7.17 5.15
C VAL A 501 7.88 6.73 5.88
N PHE A 502 6.73 7.30 5.52
CA PHE A 502 5.44 6.89 6.08
C PHE A 502 5.12 5.42 5.82
N LEU A 503 5.35 4.93 4.60
CA LEU A 503 5.11 3.54 4.24
C LEU A 503 6.01 2.58 5.01
N GLU A 504 7.28 2.94 5.24
CA GLU A 504 8.16 2.08 6.01
C GLU A 504 7.77 2.06 7.50
N GLN A 505 7.38 3.20 8.05
CA GLN A 505 6.80 3.26 9.40
C GLN A 505 5.55 2.38 9.51
N LEU A 506 4.67 2.42 8.51
CA LEU A 506 3.49 1.57 8.45
C LEU A 506 3.90 0.09 8.36
N ARG A 507 4.84 -0.28 7.49
CA ARG A 507 5.34 -1.65 7.36
C ARG A 507 5.89 -2.18 8.67
N GLU A 508 6.74 -1.43 9.38
CA GLU A 508 7.28 -1.82 10.69
C GLU A 508 6.15 -2.13 11.69
N LEU A 509 5.13 -1.26 11.75
CA LEU A 509 3.98 -1.44 12.65
C LEU A 509 3.14 -2.67 12.29
N LEU A 510 2.96 -2.95 10.99
CA LEU A 510 2.14 -4.06 10.50
C LEU A 510 2.88 -5.40 10.40
N THR A 511 4.20 -5.43 10.55
CA THR A 511 5.00 -6.67 10.49
C THR A 511 5.54 -7.09 11.84
N ASN A 512 6.12 -6.16 12.60
CA ASN A 512 6.90 -6.51 13.78
C ASN A 512 6.01 -6.78 15.01
N TYR A 513 4.77 -6.30 15.01
CA TYR A 513 3.89 -6.33 16.17
C TYR A 513 2.77 -7.36 16.07
N GLY A 514 2.85 -8.33 15.15
CA GLY A 514 1.87 -9.42 14.98
C GLY A 514 0.52 -8.93 14.41
N GLU A 515 -0.59 -9.62 14.75
CA GLU A 515 -1.92 -9.22 14.25
C GLU A 515 -2.31 -7.82 14.75
N ILE A 516 -2.58 -6.92 13.80
CA ILE A 516 -3.16 -5.60 14.04
C ILE A 516 -4.57 -5.63 13.46
N SER A 517 -5.58 -5.42 14.30
CA SER A 517 -6.98 -5.60 13.92
C SER A 517 -7.69 -4.31 13.48
N TYR A 518 -7.05 -3.15 13.65
CA TYR A 518 -7.63 -1.84 13.37
C TYR A 518 -6.52 -0.81 13.10
N LEU A 519 -6.71 0.05 12.09
CA LEU A 519 -5.83 1.16 11.75
C LEU A 519 -6.64 2.45 11.62
N TRP A 520 -6.12 3.51 12.22
CA TRP A 520 -6.69 4.85 12.10
C TRP A 520 -5.72 5.77 11.35
N PHE A 521 -6.15 6.21 10.17
CA PHE A 521 -5.52 7.30 9.44
C PHE A 521 -6.36 8.55 9.63
N ASP A 522 -5.83 9.49 10.41
CA ASP A 522 -6.50 10.77 10.66
C ASP A 522 -6.68 11.56 9.36
N GLY A 523 -7.82 12.21 9.21
CA GLY A 523 -8.04 13.17 8.13
C GLY A 523 -7.41 14.53 8.42
N ALA A 524 -7.25 14.92 9.69
CA ALA A 524 -6.66 16.20 10.05
C ALA A 524 -5.19 16.28 9.61
N TYR A 525 -4.80 17.37 8.94
CA TYR A 525 -3.43 17.60 8.46
C TYR A 525 -2.83 16.48 7.59
N ASP A 526 -3.66 15.56 7.09
CA ASP A 526 -3.24 14.44 6.26
C ASP A 526 -2.79 14.93 4.87
N PRO A 527 -1.54 14.66 4.45
CA PRO A 527 -1.04 15.00 3.13
C PRO A 527 -1.51 14.03 2.03
N PHE A 528 -2.11 12.89 2.39
CA PHE A 528 -2.47 11.81 1.46
C PHE A 528 -3.95 11.79 1.07
N GLY A 529 -4.73 12.74 1.59
CA GLY A 529 -6.15 12.86 1.32
C GLY A 529 -6.46 13.12 -0.15
N TRP A 530 -7.57 12.54 -0.62
CA TRP A 530 -8.06 12.68 -2.00
C TRP A 530 -8.42 14.13 -2.38
N ASP A 531 -8.70 14.96 -1.38
CA ASP A 531 -9.06 16.38 -1.43
C ASP A 531 -7.85 17.31 -1.19
N VAL A 532 -6.64 16.76 -1.05
CA VAL A 532 -5.42 17.56 -0.90
C VAL A 532 -4.97 18.07 -2.26
N MET A 533 -4.79 19.38 -2.37
CA MET A 533 -4.43 20.11 -3.58
C MET A 533 -2.94 20.42 -3.63
N ASP A 534 -2.37 20.38 -4.83
CA ASP A 534 -1.08 20.96 -5.12
C ASP A 534 -1.18 22.51 -5.06
N PRO A 535 -0.33 23.20 -4.27
CA PRO A 535 -0.38 24.64 -4.11
C PRO A 535 -0.04 25.41 -5.39
N GLU A 536 0.76 24.85 -6.30
CA GLU A 536 1.18 25.50 -7.55
C GLU A 536 0.12 25.35 -8.64
N THR A 537 -0.39 24.13 -8.85
CA THR A 537 -1.34 23.84 -9.94
C THR A 537 -2.80 24.04 -9.54
N GLN A 538 -3.09 24.09 -8.23
CA GLN A 538 -4.45 24.08 -7.69
C GLN A 538 -5.28 22.88 -8.18
N GLN A 539 -4.63 21.75 -8.46
CA GLN A 539 -5.27 20.48 -8.79
C GLN A 539 -5.17 19.49 -7.62
N PRO A 540 -6.14 18.57 -7.43
CA PRO A 540 -6.04 17.51 -6.43
C PRO A 540 -4.85 16.58 -6.73
N LEU A 541 -4.15 16.12 -5.69
CA LEU A 541 -3.11 15.09 -5.78
C LEU A 541 -3.67 13.71 -6.17
N GLY A 542 -4.99 13.53 -6.09
CA GLY A 542 -5.68 12.28 -6.42
C GLY A 542 -5.63 11.25 -5.29
N THR A 543 -5.92 9.99 -5.63
CA THR A 543 -6.09 8.90 -4.65
C THR A 543 -4.87 8.01 -4.46
N ALA A 544 -3.84 8.17 -5.30
CA ALA A 544 -2.74 7.23 -5.42
C ALA A 544 -2.08 6.89 -4.07
N TYR A 545 -1.74 7.90 -3.26
CA TYR A 545 -1.15 7.70 -1.93
C TYR A 545 -2.03 6.86 -1.01
N GLY A 546 -3.30 7.22 -0.90
CA GLY A 546 -4.25 6.45 -0.10
C GLY A 546 -4.48 5.03 -0.64
N ASP A 547 -4.44 4.84 -1.96
CA ASP A 547 -4.57 3.52 -2.60
C ASP A 547 -3.37 2.62 -2.29
N ALA A 548 -2.15 3.17 -2.34
CA ALA A 548 -0.93 2.49 -1.93
C ALA A 548 -0.95 2.10 -0.44
N ILE A 549 -1.36 3.01 0.44
CA ILE A 549 -1.53 2.73 1.88
C ILE A 549 -2.52 1.58 2.08
N HIS A 550 -3.70 1.67 1.46
CA HIS A 550 -4.73 0.65 1.56
C HIS A 550 -4.22 -0.71 1.08
N ASN A 551 -3.52 -0.76 -0.06
CA ASN A 551 -2.96 -2.00 -0.61
C ASN A 551 -1.94 -2.64 0.33
N MET A 552 -1.01 -1.84 0.90
CA MET A 552 -0.08 -2.34 1.92
C MET A 552 -0.81 -2.93 3.12
N VAL A 553 -1.84 -2.24 3.63
CA VAL A 553 -2.65 -2.76 4.76
C VAL A 553 -3.30 -4.09 4.40
N ARG A 554 -3.95 -4.21 3.24
CA ARG A 554 -4.63 -5.45 2.84
C ARG A 554 -3.67 -6.62 2.70
N LEU A 555 -2.47 -6.32 2.26
CA LEU A 555 -1.46 -7.31 1.96
C LEU A 555 -0.78 -7.82 3.25
N LEU A 556 -0.50 -6.92 4.19
CA LEU A 556 0.14 -7.23 5.47
C LEU A 556 -0.84 -7.71 6.55
N GLN A 557 -2.02 -7.12 6.60
CA GLN A 557 -3.03 -7.32 7.62
C GLN A 557 -4.42 -7.37 6.96
N PRO A 558 -4.74 -8.43 6.20
CA PRO A 558 -5.96 -8.53 5.38
C PRO A 558 -7.26 -8.37 6.18
N ASN A 559 -7.22 -8.69 7.48
CA ASN A 559 -8.36 -8.60 8.38
C ASN A 559 -8.45 -7.27 9.15
N ALA A 560 -7.47 -6.37 8.99
CA ALA A 560 -7.49 -5.09 9.67
C ALA A 560 -8.61 -4.19 9.13
N ILE A 561 -9.29 -3.51 10.04
CA ILE A 561 -10.22 -2.45 9.71
C ILE A 561 -9.47 -1.15 9.49
N VAL A 562 -9.74 -0.47 8.37
CA VAL A 562 -9.18 0.86 8.07
C VAL A 562 -10.23 1.93 8.32
N MET A 563 -9.92 2.85 9.24
CA MET A 563 -10.66 4.08 9.50
C MET A 563 -9.91 5.26 8.88
N GLY A 564 -10.65 6.09 8.12
CA GLY A 564 -10.09 7.24 7.41
C GLY A 564 -9.24 6.88 6.18
N GLY A 565 -8.50 7.85 5.65
CA GLY A 565 -7.81 7.75 4.36
C GLY A 565 -8.76 7.71 3.16
N THR A 566 -8.25 7.32 1.99
CA THR A 566 -8.97 7.44 0.70
C THR A 566 -10.02 6.35 0.45
N LYS A 567 -9.78 5.11 0.93
CA LYS A 567 -10.67 3.95 0.78
C LYS A 567 -10.94 3.28 2.15
N PRO A 568 -11.71 3.92 3.04
CA PRO A 568 -11.96 3.40 4.38
C PRO A 568 -12.93 2.22 4.42
N ASP A 569 -12.73 1.30 5.38
CA ASP A 569 -13.74 0.31 5.78
C ASP A 569 -14.78 0.90 6.73
N VAL A 570 -14.40 1.92 7.50
CA VAL A 570 -15.19 2.58 8.54
C VAL A 570 -15.04 4.09 8.38
N ARG A 571 -16.14 4.81 8.54
CA ARG A 571 -16.14 6.27 8.41
C ARG A 571 -16.34 6.96 9.74
N TRP A 572 -15.83 8.18 9.83
CA TRP A 572 -16.11 9.07 10.95
C TRP A 572 -17.58 9.48 11.02
N SER A 573 -18.13 9.58 12.23
CA SER A 573 -19.52 9.98 12.45
C SER A 573 -19.77 11.48 12.18
N GLY A 574 -18.71 12.29 12.07
CA GLY A 574 -18.79 13.74 11.89
C GLY A 574 -18.71 14.55 13.19
N SER A 575 -18.43 13.93 14.33
CA SER A 575 -18.28 14.63 15.61
C SER A 575 -17.28 13.95 16.55
N GLU A 576 -16.44 14.75 17.21
CA GLU A 576 -15.53 14.30 18.28
C GLU A 576 -16.18 14.34 19.69
N GLN A 577 -17.48 14.59 19.76
CA GLN A 577 -18.23 14.64 21.03
C GLN A 577 -18.92 13.30 21.36
N GLY A 578 -18.56 12.21 20.68
CA GLY A 578 -19.18 10.89 20.87
C GLY A 578 -20.58 10.77 20.27
N TRP A 579 -20.93 11.59 19.28
CA TRP A 579 -22.26 11.63 18.69
C TRP A 579 -22.30 10.97 17.30
N ALA A 580 -23.41 10.28 16.99
CA ALA A 580 -23.74 9.81 15.66
C ALA A 580 -25.14 10.26 15.23
N ALA A 581 -25.31 10.50 13.93
CA ALA A 581 -26.60 10.91 13.36
C ALA A 581 -27.70 9.86 13.55
N TYR A 582 -28.97 10.31 13.55
CA TYR A 582 -30.14 9.45 13.50
C TYR A 582 -31.19 10.03 12.55
N PRO A 583 -31.68 9.28 11.55
CA PRO A 583 -31.32 7.90 11.20
C PRO A 583 -29.84 7.74 10.77
N LEU A 584 -29.31 6.52 10.95
CA LEU A 584 -27.96 6.15 10.55
C LEU A 584 -28.01 4.99 9.55
N SER A 585 -27.51 5.23 8.33
CA SER A 585 -27.29 4.18 7.33
C SER A 585 -25.83 3.73 7.36
N ASN A 586 -25.56 2.44 7.53
CA ASN A 586 -24.22 1.88 7.41
C ASN A 586 -23.79 1.68 5.94
N THR A 587 -24.71 1.84 4.99
CA THR A 587 -24.41 1.90 3.56
C THR A 587 -24.28 3.35 3.12
N VAL A 588 -23.19 3.68 2.43
CA VAL A 588 -22.97 4.93 1.69
C VAL A 588 -23.37 4.68 0.24
N GLN A 589 -24.24 5.51 -0.32
CA GLN A 589 -24.62 5.40 -1.74
C GLN A 589 -23.58 6.06 -2.65
N PRO A 590 -23.48 5.64 -3.93
CA PRO A 590 -22.67 6.36 -4.90
C PRO A 590 -23.01 7.85 -4.94
N GLY A 591 -21.99 8.71 -4.82
CA GLY A 591 -22.14 10.17 -4.78
C GLY A 591 -22.34 10.77 -3.38
N GLU A 592 -22.56 9.97 -2.34
CA GLU A 592 -22.73 10.46 -0.95
C GLU A 592 -21.40 10.58 -0.19
N GLY A 593 -20.27 10.14 -0.76
CA GLY A 593 -19.00 10.03 -0.02
C GLY A 593 -18.56 11.32 0.68
N PHE A 594 -18.67 12.46 -0.02
CA PHE A 594 -18.32 13.78 0.50
C PHE A 594 -19.11 14.13 1.78
N ASP A 595 -20.44 14.00 1.73
CA ASP A 595 -21.35 14.27 2.87
C ASP A 595 -21.15 13.29 4.04
N LYS A 596 -20.38 12.23 3.82
CA LYS A 596 -20.05 11.19 4.79
C LYS A 596 -18.58 11.21 5.21
N TRP A 597 -17.85 12.28 4.89
CA TRP A 597 -16.45 12.47 5.26
C TRP A 597 -15.52 11.35 4.75
N VAL A 598 -15.81 10.83 3.56
CA VAL A 598 -14.99 9.83 2.87
C VAL A 598 -14.75 10.25 1.41
N GLY A 599 -13.86 9.55 0.70
CA GLY A 599 -13.62 9.84 -0.72
C GLY A 599 -14.90 9.85 -1.54
N PRO A 600 -15.08 10.77 -2.52
CA PRO A 600 -16.33 10.94 -3.27
C PRO A 600 -16.73 9.70 -4.08
N GLN A 601 -15.76 8.85 -4.41
CA GLN A 601 -15.95 7.57 -5.09
C GLN A 601 -16.31 6.42 -4.12
N SER A 602 -16.18 6.62 -2.81
CA SER A 602 -16.47 5.60 -1.80
C SER A 602 -17.96 5.32 -1.73
N ALA A 603 -18.33 4.07 -1.93
CA ALA A 603 -19.70 3.59 -1.80
C ALA A 603 -19.72 2.15 -1.29
N GLY A 604 -20.79 1.78 -0.60
CA GLY A 604 -21.02 0.44 -0.06
C GLY A 604 -21.15 0.44 1.46
N TRP A 605 -20.97 -0.71 2.09
CA TRP A 605 -21.02 -0.85 3.53
C TRP A 605 -19.77 -0.23 4.16
N ILE A 606 -19.93 0.93 4.79
CA ILE A 606 -18.88 1.72 5.44
C ILE A 606 -19.48 2.26 6.76
N PRO A 607 -19.57 1.45 7.82
CA PRO A 607 -20.26 1.83 9.05
C PRO A 607 -19.61 3.02 9.74
N ALA A 608 -20.39 3.74 10.54
CA ALA A 608 -19.90 4.92 11.26
C ALA A 608 -19.27 4.56 12.61
N GLU A 609 -18.22 5.30 12.98
CA GLU A 609 -17.62 5.32 14.31
C GLU A 609 -17.68 6.73 14.89
N ALA A 610 -18.17 6.84 16.12
CA ALA A 610 -18.07 8.05 16.92
C ALA A 610 -16.83 7.96 17.82
N ASN A 611 -16.14 9.06 17.99
CA ASN A 611 -15.01 9.18 18.90
C ASN A 611 -15.30 10.23 19.99
N LEU A 612 -14.80 9.98 21.20
CA LEU A 612 -15.00 10.83 22.37
C LEU A 612 -13.68 11.12 23.06
N HIS A 613 -13.39 12.39 23.31
CA HIS A 613 -12.44 12.78 24.34
C HIS A 613 -13.09 12.79 25.73
N THR A 614 -12.47 12.10 26.69
CA THR A 614 -12.90 12.10 28.11
C THR A 614 -12.63 13.43 28.82
N ARG A 615 -11.79 14.28 28.22
CA ARG A 615 -11.43 15.62 28.70
C ARG A 615 -11.57 16.60 27.55
N SER A 616 -11.44 17.90 27.80
CA SER A 616 -11.48 18.92 26.73
C SER A 616 -10.41 18.79 25.64
N THR A 617 -9.43 17.89 25.79
CA THR A 617 -8.29 17.69 24.87
C THR A 617 -8.01 16.20 24.69
N TRP A 618 -7.42 15.85 23.55
CA TRP A 618 -7.00 14.47 23.26
C TRP A 618 -5.82 14.02 24.11
N PHE A 619 -4.81 14.87 24.29
CA PHE A 619 -3.69 14.61 25.20
C PHE A 619 -4.01 15.06 26.62
N TRP A 620 -3.37 14.40 27.59
CA TRP A 620 -3.40 14.86 28.98
C TRP A 620 -2.70 16.22 29.11
N LYS A 621 -3.29 17.11 29.93
CA LYS A 621 -2.69 18.38 30.33
C LYS A 621 -2.72 18.52 31.85
N PRO A 622 -1.79 19.28 32.46
CA PRO A 622 -1.89 19.66 33.86
C PRO A 622 -3.26 20.28 34.18
N ASP A 623 -3.83 19.90 35.33
CA ASP A 623 -5.14 20.37 35.82
C ASP A 623 -6.36 20.07 34.91
N SER A 624 -6.24 19.11 33.99
CA SER A 624 -7.34 18.72 33.09
C SER A 624 -8.44 17.87 33.74
N ASP A 625 -8.31 17.50 35.02
CA ASP A 625 -9.35 16.79 35.81
C ASP A 625 -10.65 17.57 35.93
N LYS A 626 -10.58 18.90 35.92
CA LYS A 626 -11.78 19.77 35.93
C LYS A 626 -12.63 19.67 34.66
N THR A 627 -12.09 19.13 33.57
CA THR A 627 -12.82 18.96 32.30
C THR A 627 -13.17 17.49 32.01
N LEU A 628 -12.93 16.59 32.96
CA LEU A 628 -13.31 15.18 32.85
C LEU A 628 -14.84 15.04 32.74
N ARG A 629 -15.30 14.44 31.65
CA ARG A 629 -16.75 14.25 31.35
C ARG A 629 -17.43 13.44 32.44
N ASP A 630 -18.59 13.92 32.90
CA ASP A 630 -19.40 13.23 33.91
C ASP A 630 -20.10 11.99 33.37
N LEU A 631 -20.54 11.13 34.31
CA LEU A 631 -21.19 9.86 33.98
C LEU A 631 -22.49 10.05 33.16
N PRO A 632 -23.39 11.01 33.49
CA PRO A 632 -24.57 11.27 32.67
C PRO A 632 -24.24 11.61 31.22
N PHE A 633 -23.23 12.46 30.98
CA PHE A 633 -22.77 12.77 29.64
C PHE A 633 -22.28 11.52 28.90
N MET A 634 -21.46 10.68 29.55
CA MET A 634 -20.94 9.46 28.94
C MET A 634 -22.05 8.44 28.61
N MET A 635 -23.06 8.30 29.46
CA MET A 635 -24.23 7.46 29.20
C MET A 635 -25.10 8.00 28.06
N ASN A 636 -25.22 9.32 27.93
CA ASN A 636 -25.86 9.94 26.78
C ASN A 636 -25.08 9.64 25.49
N VAL A 637 -23.75 9.83 25.50
CA VAL A 637 -22.86 9.47 24.38
C VAL A 637 -23.05 8.01 23.97
N TYR A 638 -23.09 7.07 24.91
CA TYR A 638 -23.32 5.65 24.61
C TYR A 638 -24.67 5.43 23.89
N SER A 639 -25.72 6.10 24.34
CA SER A 639 -27.06 6.03 23.73
C SER A 639 -27.13 6.72 22.37
N GLU A 640 -26.35 7.78 22.15
CA GLU A 640 -26.31 8.59 20.93
C GLU A 640 -25.23 8.17 19.93
N SER A 641 -24.51 7.08 20.20
CA SER A 641 -23.55 6.45 19.28
C SER A 641 -23.93 4.99 19.06
N ILE A 642 -23.56 4.11 20.00
CA ILE A 642 -23.91 2.68 20.02
C ILE A 642 -25.41 2.49 19.93
N GLY A 643 -26.19 3.29 20.67
CA GLY A 643 -27.64 3.28 20.62
C GLY A 643 -28.26 3.81 19.32
N ARG A 644 -27.47 4.27 18.36
CA ARG A 644 -27.89 4.69 17.01
C ARG A 644 -27.28 3.84 15.90
N GLY A 645 -26.55 2.77 16.25
CA GLY A 645 -25.99 1.80 15.32
C GLY A 645 -24.55 2.07 14.88
N ALA A 646 -23.87 3.06 15.48
CA ALA A 646 -22.45 3.32 15.30
C ALA A 646 -21.60 2.55 16.32
N ASN A 647 -20.29 2.45 16.09
CA ASN A 647 -19.34 2.11 17.14
C ASN A 647 -18.93 3.37 17.93
N LEU A 648 -18.38 3.19 19.13
CA LEU A 648 -17.87 4.26 19.97
C LEU A 648 -16.44 3.98 20.41
N LEU A 649 -15.58 4.98 20.26
CA LEU A 649 -14.17 4.95 20.63
C LEU A 649 -13.88 6.01 21.69
N VAL A 650 -13.62 5.59 22.93
CA VAL A 650 -13.47 6.46 24.11
C VAL A 650 -11.99 6.68 24.43
N ASN A 651 -11.54 7.92 24.40
CA ASN A 651 -10.15 8.27 24.70
C ASN A 651 -9.79 8.05 26.16
N MET A 652 -8.54 7.69 26.41
CA MET A 652 -7.89 7.65 27.71
C MET A 652 -6.62 8.48 27.61
N THR A 653 -6.32 9.26 28.65
CA THR A 653 -5.22 10.24 28.59
C THR A 653 -4.10 9.91 29.57
N PRO A 654 -3.08 9.11 29.19
CA PRO A 654 -1.93 8.88 30.06
C PRO A 654 -1.22 10.20 30.39
N ASP A 655 -0.90 10.39 31.68
CA ASP A 655 -0.15 11.54 32.16
C ASP A 655 1.36 11.42 31.90
N THR A 656 2.13 12.41 32.35
CA THR A 656 3.61 12.42 32.20
C THR A 656 4.32 11.29 32.94
N SER A 657 3.65 10.59 33.86
CA SER A 657 4.20 9.39 34.50
C SER A 657 4.01 8.13 33.66
N GLY A 658 3.11 8.16 32.67
CA GLY A 658 2.76 7.04 31.79
C GLY A 658 1.55 6.23 32.26
N LEU A 659 0.74 6.77 33.17
CA LEU A 659 -0.47 6.11 33.71
C LEU A 659 -1.71 6.92 33.33
N ILE A 660 -2.85 6.24 33.14
CA ILE A 660 -4.15 6.94 33.13
C ILE A 660 -4.41 7.50 34.54
N PRO A 661 -4.72 8.80 34.70
CA PRO A 661 -5.00 9.39 36.00
C PRO A 661 -6.11 8.67 36.75
N ALA A 662 -5.96 8.51 38.06
CA ALA A 662 -6.90 7.75 38.90
C ALA A 662 -8.36 8.26 38.82
N ALA A 663 -8.56 9.57 38.66
CA ALA A 663 -9.89 10.16 38.49
C ALA A 663 -10.57 9.68 37.18
N GLU A 664 -9.80 9.54 36.11
CA GLU A 664 -10.29 9.06 34.82
C GLU A 664 -10.54 7.55 34.84
N VAL A 665 -9.63 6.76 35.46
CA VAL A 665 -9.86 5.32 35.69
C VAL A 665 -11.18 5.09 36.43
N LYS A 666 -11.40 5.80 37.54
CA LYS A 666 -12.63 5.69 38.33
C LYS A 666 -13.87 6.08 37.51
N ARG A 667 -13.81 7.16 36.74
CA ARG A 667 -14.93 7.59 35.89
C ARG A 667 -15.27 6.56 34.82
N LEU A 668 -14.27 5.91 34.24
CA LEU A 668 -14.46 4.85 33.24
C LEU A 668 -15.02 3.56 33.88
N GLU A 669 -14.57 3.19 35.08
CA GLU A 669 -15.17 2.11 35.87
C GLU A 669 -16.67 2.38 36.15
N GLU A 670 -17.00 3.57 36.66
CA GLU A 670 -18.38 4.02 36.90
C GLU A 670 -19.23 3.95 35.61
N PHE A 671 -18.64 4.29 34.46
CA PHE A 671 -19.31 4.19 33.16
C PHE A 671 -19.60 2.74 32.75
N GLY A 672 -18.63 1.84 32.92
CA GLY A 672 -18.83 0.40 32.70
C GLY A 672 -19.92 -0.20 33.59
N GLU A 673 -19.87 0.14 34.88
CA GLU A 673 -20.87 -0.28 35.86
C GLU A 673 -22.27 0.23 35.51
N ALA A 674 -22.39 1.50 35.12
CA ALA A 674 -23.68 2.08 34.72
C ALA A 674 -24.26 1.40 33.46
N ILE A 675 -23.43 1.10 32.45
CA ILE A 675 -23.86 0.32 31.28
C ILE A 675 -24.34 -1.06 31.74
N ALA A 676 -23.53 -1.78 32.52
CA ALA A 676 -23.86 -3.12 32.98
C ALA A 676 -25.16 -3.13 33.78
N GLN A 677 -25.33 -2.19 34.71
CA GLN A 677 -26.53 -2.05 35.53
C GLN A 677 -27.77 -1.81 34.66
N THR A 678 -27.71 -0.84 33.74
CA THR A 678 -28.83 -0.47 32.86
C THR A 678 -29.35 -1.66 32.04
N PHE A 679 -28.46 -2.53 31.58
CA PHE A 679 -28.80 -3.65 30.69
C PHE A 679 -28.73 -5.04 31.35
N SER A 680 -28.62 -5.11 32.69
CA SER A 680 -28.43 -6.37 33.42
C SER A 680 -29.70 -7.21 33.55
N GLN A 681 -30.86 -6.57 33.72
CA GLN A 681 -32.12 -7.24 34.02
C GLN A 681 -33.21 -6.81 33.02
N PRO A 682 -33.38 -7.57 31.92
CA PRO A 682 -34.48 -7.32 31.01
C PRO A 682 -35.83 -7.60 31.68
N VAL A 683 -36.80 -6.73 31.45
CA VAL A 683 -38.20 -6.94 31.83
C VAL A 683 -38.81 -8.07 30.99
N ALA A 684 -38.46 -8.11 29.69
CA ALA A 684 -38.75 -9.21 28.79
C ALA A 684 -37.86 -9.13 27.55
N ASP A 685 -37.65 -10.26 26.89
CA ASP A 685 -36.92 -10.34 25.64
C ASP A 685 -37.60 -11.24 24.61
N TYR A 686 -37.35 -10.94 23.35
CA TYR A 686 -37.69 -11.78 22.21
C TYR A 686 -36.40 -12.19 21.51
N LYS A 687 -36.14 -13.51 21.52
CA LYS A 687 -34.94 -14.15 20.94
C LYS A 687 -35.35 -15.35 20.08
N GLU A 688 -36.07 -15.11 18.99
CA GLU A 688 -36.39 -16.16 18.01
C GLU A 688 -35.46 -16.05 16.80
N SER A 689 -34.77 -17.13 16.45
CA SER A 689 -33.75 -17.16 15.39
C SER A 689 -34.30 -17.30 13.97
N LYS A 690 -35.60 -17.60 13.79
CA LYS A 690 -36.24 -17.75 12.47
C LYS A 690 -37.36 -16.74 12.27
N ASN A 691 -37.00 -15.47 12.18
CA ASN A 691 -37.97 -14.37 12.03
C ASN A 691 -37.82 -13.54 10.74
N LYS A 692 -37.05 -14.05 9.76
CA LYS A 692 -36.84 -13.35 8.49
C LYS A 692 -38.17 -12.99 7.84
N GLY A 693 -38.35 -11.71 7.56
CA GLY A 693 -39.52 -11.10 6.97
C GLY A 693 -40.74 -10.92 7.89
N LYS A 694 -40.63 -11.31 9.15
CA LYS A 694 -41.65 -11.00 10.17
C LYS A 694 -41.65 -9.50 10.46
N THR A 695 -42.83 -8.90 10.44
CA THR A 695 -42.99 -7.45 10.65
C THR A 695 -43.61 -7.10 12.00
N ILE A 696 -44.19 -8.06 12.72
CA ILE A 696 -44.86 -7.82 14.00
C ILE A 696 -44.30 -8.78 15.04
N PHE A 697 -43.89 -8.23 16.17
CA PHE A 697 -43.31 -8.94 17.30
C PHE A 697 -44.10 -8.57 18.55
N ASN A 698 -44.77 -9.55 19.15
CA ASN A 698 -45.50 -9.36 20.40
C ASN A 698 -44.63 -9.85 21.55
N LEU A 699 -44.55 -9.07 22.62
CA LEU A 699 -43.77 -9.38 23.81
C LEU A 699 -44.69 -9.28 25.03
N THR A 700 -44.74 -10.34 25.83
CA THR A 700 -45.48 -10.34 27.11
C THR A 700 -44.52 -9.92 28.21
N ILE A 701 -44.94 -8.96 29.04
CA ILE A 701 -44.17 -8.50 30.20
C ILE A 701 -44.90 -8.86 31.50
N PRO A 702 -44.17 -9.06 32.62
CA PRO A 702 -44.81 -9.36 33.90
C PRO A 702 -45.80 -8.28 34.32
N LYS A 703 -46.96 -8.72 34.83
CA LYS A 703 -48.04 -7.82 35.22
C LYS A 703 -47.55 -6.82 36.29
N ASN A 704 -47.85 -5.54 36.10
CA ASN A 704 -47.43 -4.41 36.95
C ASN A 704 -45.93 -4.05 36.90
N GLN A 705 -45.10 -4.73 36.10
CA GLN A 705 -43.73 -4.30 35.87
C GLN A 705 -43.73 -3.07 34.95
N ALA A 706 -42.91 -2.08 35.28
CA ALA A 706 -42.76 -0.90 34.44
C ALA A 706 -41.69 -1.12 33.37
N ALA A 707 -41.82 -0.46 32.22
CA ALA A 707 -40.80 -0.41 31.17
C ALA A 707 -40.70 1.01 30.60
N ASN A 708 -39.48 1.43 30.27
CA ASN A 708 -39.18 2.78 29.73
C ASN A 708 -37.96 2.77 28.79
N LEU A 709 -37.45 1.59 28.44
CA LEU A 709 -36.28 1.43 27.59
C LEU A 709 -36.44 0.19 26.71
N MET A 710 -36.16 0.33 25.41
CA MET A 710 -36.02 -0.81 24.51
C MET A 710 -34.66 -0.83 23.82
N VAL A 711 -34.20 -2.05 23.56
CA VAL A 711 -33.02 -2.33 22.75
C VAL A 711 -33.44 -3.23 21.58
N LEU A 712 -33.15 -2.76 20.38
CA LEU A 712 -33.38 -3.49 19.12
C LEU A 712 -32.05 -3.76 18.43
N GLU A 713 -31.89 -4.94 17.87
CA GLU A 713 -30.71 -5.30 17.07
C GLU A 713 -31.15 -5.95 15.77
N GLU A 714 -30.69 -5.44 14.63
CA GLU A 714 -30.90 -6.05 13.32
C GLU A 714 -29.81 -7.11 13.06
N ASN A 715 -30.13 -8.18 12.32
CA ASN A 715 -29.12 -9.12 11.87
C ASN A 715 -28.34 -8.53 10.68
N ILE A 716 -27.41 -7.62 11.00
CA ILE A 716 -26.66 -6.85 10.00
C ILE A 716 -25.77 -7.69 9.08
N ALA A 717 -25.50 -8.97 9.39
CA ALA A 717 -24.85 -9.90 8.45
C ALA A 717 -25.63 -10.04 7.13
N ASN A 718 -26.95 -9.83 7.18
CA ASN A 718 -27.83 -9.84 6.02
C ASN A 718 -28.04 -8.46 5.37
N GLY A 719 -27.44 -7.41 5.94
CA GLY A 719 -27.60 -6.00 5.55
C GLY A 719 -28.53 -5.22 6.49
N GLN A 720 -28.75 -3.93 6.17
CA GLN A 720 -29.59 -3.02 6.96
C GLN A 720 -30.87 -2.64 6.18
N HIS A 721 -31.97 -3.31 6.51
CA HIS A 721 -33.23 -3.29 5.77
C HIS A 721 -34.39 -2.67 6.54
N ILE A 722 -34.31 -2.58 7.87
CA ILE A 722 -35.34 -1.94 8.70
C ILE A 722 -35.21 -0.41 8.57
N LYS A 723 -36.29 0.24 8.10
CA LYS A 723 -36.35 1.68 7.84
C LYS A 723 -37.16 2.44 8.87
N GLN A 724 -38.16 1.80 9.48
CA GLN A 724 -38.95 2.35 10.58
C GLN A 724 -39.41 1.26 11.55
N TYR A 725 -39.65 1.66 12.80
CA TYR A 725 -40.30 0.83 13.80
C TYR A 725 -41.32 1.64 14.61
N ASN A 726 -42.32 0.94 15.14
CA ASN A 726 -43.33 1.47 16.04
C ASN A 726 -43.51 0.49 17.21
N LEU A 727 -43.39 0.97 18.43
CA LEU A 727 -43.65 0.22 19.66
C LEU A 727 -44.98 0.67 20.25
N GLU A 728 -45.85 -0.28 20.53
CA GLU A 728 -47.16 -0.06 21.12
C GLU A 728 -47.31 -0.81 22.44
N SER A 729 -48.04 -0.22 23.39
CA SER A 729 -48.48 -0.87 24.63
C SER A 729 -49.98 -1.15 24.60
N PHE A 730 -50.39 -2.22 25.28
CA PHE A 730 -51.81 -2.56 25.42
C PHE A 730 -52.36 -2.02 26.75
N ASP A 731 -53.45 -1.25 26.70
CA ASP A 731 -54.09 -0.68 27.89
C ASP A 731 -55.21 -1.56 28.49
N GLY A 732 -55.43 -2.74 27.89
CA GLY A 732 -56.54 -3.64 28.23
C GLY A 732 -57.65 -3.66 27.17
N THR A 733 -57.76 -2.61 26.36
CA THR A 733 -58.75 -2.47 25.28
C THR A 733 -58.10 -2.14 23.94
N ASN A 734 -57.18 -1.18 23.92
CA ASN A 734 -56.57 -0.63 22.71
C ASN A 734 -55.03 -0.73 22.76
N TRP A 735 -54.42 -0.68 21.58
CA TRP A 735 -52.99 -0.51 21.40
C TRP A 735 -52.68 0.98 21.26
N GLN A 736 -51.71 1.48 22.03
CA GLN A 736 -51.25 2.86 21.99
C GLN A 736 -49.77 2.92 21.65
N THR A 737 -49.39 3.72 20.65
CA THR A 737 -47.98 3.97 20.33
C THR A 737 -47.30 4.68 21.50
N ILE A 738 -46.16 4.13 21.94
CA ILE A 738 -45.35 4.66 23.03
C ILE A 738 -43.94 5.06 22.59
N ALA A 739 -43.48 4.54 21.44
CA ALA A 739 -42.21 4.95 20.83
C ALA A 739 -42.23 4.67 19.32
N GLU A 740 -41.64 5.56 18.53
CA GLU A 740 -41.47 5.39 17.09
C GLU A 740 -40.07 5.79 16.64
N GLY A 741 -39.57 5.18 15.58
CA GLY A 741 -38.24 5.50 15.07
C GLY A 741 -37.99 4.95 13.69
N SER A 742 -36.75 5.12 13.24
CA SER A 742 -36.30 4.85 11.88
C SER A 742 -35.36 3.64 11.84
N THR A 743 -34.07 3.87 11.57
CA THR A 743 -33.07 2.81 11.39
C THR A 743 -32.72 2.11 12.71
N ILE A 744 -32.43 0.80 12.63
CA ILE A 744 -31.92 0.02 13.77
C ILE A 744 -30.43 -0.27 13.59
N GLY A 745 -30.04 -0.97 12.51
CA GLY A 745 -28.66 -1.37 12.31
C GLY A 745 -28.17 -2.31 13.40
N ARG A 746 -26.89 -2.21 13.81
CA ARG A 746 -26.32 -3.14 14.80
C ARG A 746 -27.05 -3.07 16.15
N LYS A 747 -27.42 -1.89 16.62
CA LYS A 747 -28.10 -1.68 17.90
C LYS A 747 -28.83 -0.34 17.91
N ARG A 748 -30.07 -0.34 18.41
CA ARG A 748 -30.86 0.85 18.72
C ARG A 748 -31.26 0.82 20.19
N ILE A 749 -30.94 1.89 20.93
CA ILE A 749 -31.35 2.10 22.33
C ILE A 749 -32.34 3.25 22.36
N HIS A 750 -33.59 3.00 22.75
CA HIS A 750 -34.65 4.00 22.72
C HIS A 750 -35.38 4.05 24.07
N TYR A 751 -35.21 5.18 24.77
CA TYR A 751 -35.96 5.52 25.97
C TYR A 751 -37.33 6.10 25.59
N PHE A 752 -38.35 5.79 26.38
CA PHE A 752 -39.72 6.29 26.22
C PHE A 752 -40.37 6.47 27.59
N ASP A 753 -41.54 7.12 27.63
CA ASP A 753 -42.24 7.36 28.89
C ASP A 753 -42.57 6.05 29.61
N LYS A 754 -42.45 6.06 30.93
CA LYS A 754 -42.63 4.86 31.75
C LYS A 754 -44.06 4.32 31.63
N VAL A 755 -44.20 3.11 31.10
CA VAL A 755 -45.50 2.43 30.95
C VAL A 755 -45.61 1.23 31.87
N LYS A 756 -46.86 0.92 32.28
CA LYS A 756 -47.23 -0.33 32.94
C LYS A 756 -48.23 -1.05 32.05
N THR A 757 -47.83 -2.18 31.51
CA THR A 757 -48.66 -3.02 30.64
C THR A 757 -48.33 -4.49 30.89
N ASP A 758 -49.06 -5.41 30.28
CA ASP A 758 -48.70 -6.83 30.21
C ASP A 758 -48.30 -7.25 28.77
N LYS A 759 -48.48 -6.36 27.78
CA LYS A 759 -48.22 -6.66 26.37
C LYS A 759 -47.63 -5.46 25.64
N LEU A 760 -46.57 -5.73 24.89
CA LEU A 760 -45.95 -4.82 23.94
C LEU A 760 -46.01 -5.39 22.53
N ARG A 761 -46.13 -4.52 21.54
CA ARG A 761 -46.09 -4.89 20.12
C ARG A 761 -45.12 -3.99 19.38
N LEU A 762 -44.08 -4.59 18.81
CA LEU A 762 -43.15 -3.94 17.90
C LEU A 762 -43.58 -4.24 16.46
N THR A 763 -43.77 -3.19 15.68
CA THR A 763 -44.06 -3.27 14.25
C THR A 763 -42.90 -2.67 13.46
N LEU A 764 -42.36 -3.43 12.51
CA LEU A 764 -41.24 -3.02 11.64
C LEU A 764 -41.73 -2.73 10.22
N LYS A 765 -41.11 -1.72 9.58
CA LYS A 765 -41.30 -1.39 8.17
C LYS A 765 -39.95 -1.33 7.45
N GLY A 766 -39.90 -1.89 6.24
CA GLY A 766 -38.71 -2.02 5.41
C GLY A 766 -38.92 -3.06 4.30
N ASP A 767 -37.83 -3.59 3.73
CA ASP A 767 -37.90 -4.68 2.74
C ASP A 767 -38.29 -6.00 3.44
N LYS A 768 -39.58 -6.34 3.38
CA LYS A 768 -40.15 -7.53 4.03
C LYS A 768 -39.45 -8.83 3.65
N SER A 769 -38.81 -8.94 2.49
CA SER A 769 -38.13 -10.18 2.11
C SER A 769 -36.75 -10.35 2.76
N LYS A 770 -36.21 -9.25 3.32
CA LYS A 770 -34.82 -9.18 3.81
C LYS A 770 -34.68 -8.79 5.28
N MET A 771 -35.68 -8.12 5.87
CA MET A 771 -35.65 -7.73 7.28
C MET A 771 -35.50 -8.94 8.20
N GLU A 772 -34.62 -8.83 9.19
CA GLU A 772 -34.40 -9.86 10.18
C GLU A 772 -33.93 -9.21 11.48
N LEU A 773 -34.66 -9.48 12.56
CA LEU A 773 -34.39 -8.90 13.87
C LEU A 773 -33.58 -9.90 14.69
N LYS A 774 -32.38 -9.53 15.13
CA LYS A 774 -31.54 -10.36 16.00
C LYS A 774 -32.09 -10.41 17.41
N SER A 775 -32.53 -9.27 17.95
CA SER A 775 -33.13 -9.20 19.29
C SER A 775 -34.07 -8.00 19.45
N PHE A 776 -35.07 -8.18 20.32
CA PHE A 776 -35.91 -7.10 20.86
C PHE A 776 -36.03 -7.32 22.37
N THR A 777 -35.48 -6.39 23.15
CA THR A 777 -35.45 -6.48 24.61
C THR A 777 -35.98 -5.19 25.23
N VAL A 778 -36.72 -5.31 26.32
CA VAL A 778 -37.22 -4.16 27.09
C VAL A 778 -36.71 -4.18 28.51
N TYR A 779 -36.45 -3.00 29.06
CA TYR A 779 -35.87 -2.81 30.38
C TYR A 779 -36.67 -1.76 31.17
N GLN A 780 -36.44 -1.78 32.47
CA GLN A 780 -36.78 -0.66 33.35
C GLN A 780 -35.46 0.04 33.73
N ALA A 781 -35.17 1.15 33.07
CA ALA A 781 -34.11 2.05 33.47
C ALA A 781 -34.61 3.00 34.57
N ASP A 782 -33.73 3.38 35.48
CA ASP A 782 -34.03 4.28 36.60
C ASP A 782 -34.10 5.75 36.20
#